data_AF-A0A165DDH1-F1
#
_entry.id   AF-A0A165DDH1-F1
#
_cell.length_a   1.000
_cell.length_b   1.000
_cell.length_c   1.000
_cell.angle_alpha   90.00
_cell.angle_beta   90.00
_cell.angle_gamma   90.00
#
_symmetry.space_group_name_H-M   'P 1'
#
loop_
_entity.id
_entity.type
_entity.pdbx_description
1 polymer ?
#
loop_
_entity_poly.entity_id
_entity_poly.type
_entity_poly.pdbx_seq_one_letter_code
_entity_poly.pdbx_strand_id
1 'polypeptide(L)'
;MPTPESRRSRSAESAPAAKPLPKLSAAMASDITTFLSSPIAMPEWKPDAKCFEKSDKARLDGLHIPSFPTIHNVSFPDLNLYALGRLETLDADFAGRFQDFVAGDSHLVLVNTSGSGKTRMLFETLYRRWGIYFSAHVDGTSNPYGTLDMPSAIDRLQMSLHQYLPSPFKEGKDLPLLEHNRAAVSLETAALLLSRLVVFDHFLDVVADLGMDEHEARHRWLLLQIRSEDCLDSDYFDLLANDYSLLDQSDLAEWIKELLARREDKLEFIAFDEAQKIGQLYDSAFLDTTRKERRPLLREVIVETASYLPHVRLIISGTRIDTSVVEEAINASHSARKTVRPFVSLGEFRLADQMRTFIAHFLGDVIPENDLQLVIKWFRGRHRFLTVFIEYVLQHGSRRCINVLDAIMFATTGFKRPGASANGVKVQLQPIMDAEVLDTSPLADALRIAIYTLFTQGRPALILDKAAECVGSGAAHFTTLVEVAVIDEPLVCLNMVKWVSRSQVYSTSGLLSRRLKDPHLRLPPCALPDGLAFALWSRYASRGVQLDELARFPGVTPPWAKMPAQYIITSANEGTRKNEPITSLAGPLVYQAKEPEDVMTWFQNAEAPFLVPDTGLGAELIFILETSGVHRVIFVHLDPFSTDRPHRTSTIVPTNPYKLYKSNAAARKQLGEILDSFSLTESSGDERRKVALHTLQIYAFVQFSRSASASDSPAAILRVEELVRRKGIKELGPQSVVQTFS
;
A
#
# COMPACT_ATOMS: atom_id res chain seq x y z
N MET A 1 -37.76 -17.06 78.79
CA MET A 1 -36.70 -16.05 78.79
C MET A 1 -35.37 -16.74 78.54
N PRO A 2 -34.71 -16.43 77.43
CA PRO A 2 -33.26 -16.29 77.38
C PRO A 2 -32.84 -14.88 76.90
N THR A 3 -31.67 -14.46 77.36
CA THR A 3 -31.03 -13.14 77.27
C THR A 3 -30.56 -12.73 75.88
N PRO A 4 -30.44 -11.42 75.58
CA PRO A 4 -29.92 -10.92 74.31
C PRO A 4 -28.39 -10.87 74.33
N GLU A 5 -27.75 -11.58 73.40
CA GLU A 5 -26.31 -11.55 73.18
C GLU A 5 -25.85 -10.24 72.51
N SER A 6 -24.74 -9.73 73.02
CA SER A 6 -24.11 -8.47 72.64
C SER A 6 -23.58 -8.50 71.20
N ARG A 7 -24.04 -7.57 70.37
CA ARG A 7 -23.35 -7.15 69.15
C ARG A 7 -21.99 -6.55 69.53
N ARG A 8 -20.91 -7.32 69.33
CA ARG A 8 -19.55 -6.77 69.28
C ARG A 8 -19.42 -5.93 68.01
N SER A 9 -19.22 -4.63 68.19
CA SER A 9 -18.77 -3.70 67.15
C SER A 9 -17.43 -4.20 66.60
N ARG A 10 -17.40 -4.64 65.33
CA ARG A 10 -16.14 -4.76 64.59
C ARG A 10 -15.60 -3.34 64.45
N SER A 11 -14.49 -3.09 65.12
CA SER A 11 -13.62 -1.94 64.87
C SER A 11 -13.34 -1.88 63.37
N ALA A 12 -13.60 -0.72 62.75
CA ALA A 12 -13.18 -0.44 61.40
C ALA A 12 -11.66 -0.64 61.33
N GLU A 13 -11.21 -1.66 60.59
CA GLU A 13 -9.82 -1.78 60.17
C GLU A 13 -9.48 -0.48 59.42
N SER A 14 -8.50 0.25 59.95
CA SER A 14 -7.93 1.42 59.28
C SER A 14 -7.50 1.02 57.88
N ALA A 15 -7.95 1.74 56.86
CA ALA A 15 -7.50 1.55 55.49
C ALA A 15 -5.96 1.50 55.45
N PRO A 16 -5.35 0.56 54.72
CA PRO A 16 -3.90 0.49 54.59
C PRO A 16 -3.36 1.85 54.13
N ALA A 17 -2.30 2.32 54.79
CA ALA A 17 -1.66 3.59 54.41
C ALA A 17 -1.19 3.52 52.95
N ALA A 18 -1.58 4.50 52.13
CA ALA A 18 -1.17 4.58 50.73
C ALA A 18 0.35 4.55 50.62
N LYS A 19 0.87 3.70 49.72
CA LYS A 19 2.32 3.61 49.48
C LYS A 19 2.80 4.89 48.80
N PRO A 20 3.98 5.41 49.16
CA PRO A 20 4.50 6.62 48.55
C PRO A 20 4.71 6.41 47.05
N LEU A 21 4.42 7.45 46.26
CA LEU A 21 4.72 7.49 44.84
C LEU A 21 6.20 7.13 44.58
N PRO A 22 6.50 6.27 43.59
CA PRO A 22 7.87 6.01 43.19
C PRO A 22 8.55 7.31 42.76
N LYS A 23 9.83 7.45 43.13
CA LYS A 23 10.66 8.59 42.75
C LYS A 23 11.75 8.13 41.81
N LEU A 24 12.13 9.01 40.89
CA LEU A 24 13.35 8.81 40.10
C LEU A 24 14.56 8.68 41.02
N SER A 25 15.54 7.88 40.59
CA SER A 25 16.82 7.85 41.27
C SER A 25 17.50 9.23 41.19
N ALA A 26 18.36 9.54 42.15
CA ALA A 26 19.07 10.82 42.17
C ALA A 26 19.90 11.04 40.89
N ALA A 27 20.45 9.96 40.31
CA ALA A 27 21.17 10.02 39.03
C ALA A 27 20.21 10.39 37.88
N MET A 28 19.09 9.68 37.74
CA MET A 28 18.11 9.96 36.69
C MET A 28 17.56 11.39 36.76
N ALA A 29 17.21 11.86 37.96
CA ALA A 29 16.74 13.23 38.19
C ALA A 29 17.81 14.28 37.83
N SER A 30 19.08 14.02 38.20
CA SER A 30 20.22 14.87 37.86
C SER A 30 20.44 14.93 36.35
N ASP A 31 20.35 13.81 35.65
CA ASP A 31 20.60 13.73 34.20
C ASP A 31 19.49 14.45 33.42
N ILE A 32 18.23 14.29 33.82
CA ILE A 32 17.10 15.07 33.24
C ILE A 32 17.29 16.57 33.50
N THR A 33 17.67 16.96 34.72
CA THR A 33 17.92 18.37 35.06
C THR A 33 19.06 18.95 34.23
N THR A 34 20.12 18.17 34.04
CA THR A 34 21.29 18.53 33.24
C THR A 34 20.90 18.69 31.77
N PHE A 35 20.14 17.74 31.22
CA PHE A 35 19.62 17.81 29.85
C PHE A 35 18.78 19.07 29.63
N LEU A 36 17.84 19.37 30.55
CA LEU A 36 16.98 20.54 30.47
C LEU A 36 17.74 21.86 30.59
N SER A 37 18.78 21.92 31.42
CA SER A 37 19.58 23.13 31.64
C SER A 37 20.63 23.35 30.55
N SER A 38 20.97 22.33 29.77
CA SER A 38 21.99 22.39 28.73
C SER A 38 21.39 22.78 27.37
N PRO A 39 22.17 23.39 26.46
CA PRO A 39 21.74 23.56 25.08
C PRO A 39 21.39 22.21 24.43
N ILE A 40 20.32 22.17 23.63
CA ILE A 40 19.97 20.96 22.88
C ILE A 40 21.10 20.67 21.88
N ALA A 41 21.85 19.59 22.12
CA ALA A 41 22.96 19.17 21.28
C ALA A 41 22.60 17.86 20.57
N MET A 42 21.77 17.94 19.53
CA MET A 42 21.56 16.79 18.66
C MET A 42 22.79 16.61 17.75
N PRO A 43 23.26 15.37 17.51
CA PRO A 43 24.33 15.12 16.57
C PRO A 43 23.97 15.67 15.18
N GLU A 44 24.69 16.67 14.69
CA GLU A 44 24.45 17.24 13.36
C GLU A 44 25.15 16.43 12.28
N TRP A 45 24.44 16.17 11.18
CA TRP A 45 25.03 15.63 9.98
C TRP A 45 25.94 16.70 9.34
N LYS A 46 27.11 16.26 8.85
CA LYS A 46 28.06 17.13 8.17
C LYS A 46 28.34 16.62 6.75
N PRO A 47 28.28 17.49 5.72
CA PRO A 47 28.55 17.09 4.36
C PRO A 47 30.02 16.67 4.18
N ASP A 48 30.25 15.58 3.43
CA ASP A 48 31.61 15.18 3.05
C ASP A 48 32.24 16.27 2.17
N ALA A 49 33.38 16.80 2.62
CA ALA A 49 34.14 17.83 1.93
C ALA A 49 34.60 17.40 0.52
N LYS A 50 34.62 16.10 0.21
CA LYS A 50 34.94 15.56 -1.12
C LYS A 50 33.74 15.57 -2.06
N CYS A 51 32.53 15.61 -1.53
CA CYS A 51 31.29 15.49 -2.30
C CYS A 51 30.63 16.83 -2.63
N PHE A 52 30.96 17.89 -1.88
CA PHE A 52 30.32 19.21 -2.00
C PHE A 52 31.33 20.35 -2.18
N GLU A 53 30.93 21.38 -2.93
CA GLU A 53 31.70 22.62 -3.03
C GLU A 53 31.62 23.43 -1.72
N LYS A 54 32.52 24.40 -1.54
CA LYS A 54 32.57 25.22 -0.31
C LYS A 54 31.26 26.00 -0.07
N SER A 55 30.64 26.53 -1.12
CA SER A 55 29.36 27.24 -1.06
C SER A 55 28.21 26.30 -0.67
N ASP A 56 28.14 25.12 -1.29
CA ASP A 56 27.16 24.09 -0.96
C ASP A 56 27.30 23.64 0.49
N LYS A 57 28.54 23.43 0.94
CA LYS A 57 28.83 23.07 2.32
C LYS A 57 28.36 24.14 3.30
N ALA A 58 28.68 25.41 3.05
CA ALA A 58 28.24 26.50 3.92
C ALA A 58 26.71 26.58 4.02
N ARG A 59 26.01 26.37 2.89
CA ARG A 59 24.55 26.30 2.86
C ARG A 59 24.01 25.11 3.65
N LEU A 60 24.52 23.90 3.41
CA LEU A 60 24.11 22.67 4.09
C LEU A 60 24.43 22.71 5.59
N ASP A 61 25.58 23.25 5.98
CA ASP A 61 25.93 23.49 7.38
C ASP A 61 24.92 24.44 8.04
N GLY A 62 24.48 25.48 7.34
CA GLY A 62 23.44 26.40 7.81
C GLY A 62 22.02 25.82 7.89
N LEU A 63 21.78 24.64 7.30
CA LEU A 63 20.51 23.93 7.47
C LEU A 63 20.42 23.25 8.84
N HIS A 64 21.54 22.94 9.51
CA HIS A 64 21.55 22.20 10.79
C HIS A 64 20.79 20.87 10.70
N ILE A 65 21.08 20.06 9.68
CA ILE A 65 20.42 18.76 9.48
C ILE A 65 20.86 17.81 10.61
N PRO A 66 19.92 17.23 11.40
CA PRO A 66 20.28 16.24 12.40
C PRO A 66 20.85 14.98 11.75
N SER A 67 21.55 14.17 12.52
CA SER A 67 22.02 12.87 12.08
C SER A 67 21.48 11.74 12.95
N PHE A 68 21.51 10.54 12.40
CA PHE A 68 21.41 9.32 13.20
C PHE A 68 22.61 8.41 12.92
N PRO A 69 23.10 7.68 13.94
CA PRO A 69 24.10 6.66 13.74
C PRO A 69 23.49 5.48 12.98
N THR A 70 24.19 5.03 11.93
CA THR A 70 23.87 3.77 11.25
C THR A 70 24.63 2.61 11.90
N ILE A 71 24.26 1.36 11.59
CA ILE A 71 24.97 0.14 12.03
C ILE A 71 26.49 0.18 11.77
N HIS A 72 26.94 0.98 10.79
CA HIS A 72 28.35 1.14 10.45
C HIS A 72 29.01 2.39 11.05
N ASN A 73 28.39 3.03 12.05
CA ASN A 73 28.82 4.29 12.66
C ASN A 73 29.07 5.41 11.63
N VAL A 74 28.36 5.37 10.50
CA VAL A 74 28.38 6.45 9.52
C VAL A 74 27.23 7.39 9.86
N SER A 75 27.55 8.67 10.05
CA SER A 75 26.55 9.73 10.21
C SER A 75 25.72 9.84 8.93
N PHE A 76 24.41 9.71 9.07
CA PHE A 76 23.44 9.81 7.96
C PHE A 76 22.47 10.96 8.23
N PRO A 77 22.05 11.73 7.21
CA PRO A 77 21.14 12.86 7.43
C PRO A 77 19.75 12.36 7.85
N ASP A 78 19.20 12.96 8.90
CA ASP A 78 17.87 12.66 9.42
C ASP A 78 16.85 13.69 8.93
N LEU A 79 16.16 13.40 7.82
CA LEU A 79 15.13 14.30 7.32
C LEU A 79 13.80 14.18 8.07
N ASN A 80 13.61 13.14 8.88
CA ASN A 80 12.42 13.00 9.71
C ASN A 80 12.46 13.93 10.93
N LEU A 81 13.64 14.33 11.41
CA LEU A 81 13.80 15.34 12.46
C LEU A 81 14.21 16.72 11.93
N TYR A 82 14.59 16.81 10.66
CA TYR A 82 14.90 18.08 10.03
C TYR A 82 13.70 19.06 10.05
N ALA A 83 13.94 20.31 10.45
CA ALA A 83 12.92 21.36 10.56
C ALA A 83 11.68 20.94 11.41
N LEU A 84 11.86 20.06 12.40
CA LEU A 84 10.81 19.64 13.31
C LEU A 84 10.12 20.86 13.95
N GLY A 85 8.78 20.85 13.93
CA GLY A 85 7.96 21.96 14.42
C GLY A 85 7.65 23.02 13.37
N ARG A 86 8.40 23.02 12.27
CA ARG A 86 8.36 24.03 11.19
C ARG A 86 8.16 23.37 9.82
N LEU A 87 7.42 22.27 9.77
CA LEU A 87 7.25 21.51 8.52
C LEU A 87 6.60 22.33 7.40
N GLU A 88 5.85 23.38 7.73
CA GLU A 88 5.34 24.36 6.76
C GLU A 88 6.42 25.02 5.88
N THR A 89 7.69 25.03 6.31
CA THR A 89 8.79 25.53 5.46
C THR A 89 9.09 24.61 4.27
N LEU A 90 8.72 23.34 4.37
CA LEU A 90 8.90 22.32 3.33
C LEU A 90 7.59 21.96 2.64
N ASP A 91 6.47 22.16 3.33
CA ASP A 91 5.13 21.78 2.88
C ASP A 91 4.11 22.85 3.28
N ALA A 92 3.85 23.77 2.36
CA ALA A 92 2.99 24.93 2.62
C ALA A 92 1.56 24.55 3.07
N ASP A 93 1.08 23.37 2.67
CA ASP A 93 -0.27 22.88 2.99
C ASP A 93 -0.34 22.17 4.36
N PHE A 94 0.81 21.98 5.04
CA PHE A 94 0.89 21.26 6.30
C PHE A 94 0.03 21.88 7.40
N ALA A 95 0.00 23.22 7.52
CA ALA A 95 -0.75 23.89 8.57
C ALA A 95 -2.24 23.53 8.55
N GLY A 96 -2.86 23.47 7.36
CA GLY A 96 -4.26 23.08 7.21
C GLY A 96 -4.50 21.63 7.59
N ARG A 97 -3.63 20.71 7.13
CA ARG A 97 -3.73 19.28 7.47
C ARG A 97 -3.51 19.02 8.96
N PHE A 98 -2.58 19.73 9.59
CA PHE A 98 -2.34 19.64 11.02
C PHE A 98 -3.56 20.06 11.84
N GLN A 99 -4.21 21.17 11.46
CA GLN A 99 -5.42 21.63 12.14
C GLN A 99 -6.57 20.62 12.04
N ASP A 100 -6.79 20.04 10.86
CA ASP A 100 -7.77 18.95 10.70
C ASP A 100 -7.38 17.72 11.53
N PHE A 101 -6.10 17.33 11.54
CA PHE A 101 -5.62 16.18 12.30
C PHE A 101 -5.92 16.32 13.81
N VAL A 102 -5.62 17.48 14.41
CA VAL A 102 -5.83 17.69 15.86
C VAL A 102 -7.25 18.13 16.22
N ALA A 103 -8.12 18.40 15.24
CA ALA A 103 -9.49 18.85 15.50
C ALA A 103 -10.32 17.82 16.29
N GLY A 104 -11.29 18.33 17.04
CA GLY A 104 -12.26 17.54 17.82
C GLY A 104 -11.64 16.87 19.07
N ASP A 105 -12.43 15.97 19.68
CA ASP A 105 -12.03 15.19 20.86
C ASP A 105 -12.00 13.67 20.58
N SER A 106 -12.15 13.27 19.31
CA SER A 106 -12.08 11.86 18.93
C SER A 106 -10.68 11.29 19.12
N HIS A 107 -10.60 10.00 19.46
CA HIS A 107 -9.40 9.20 19.25
C HIS A 107 -9.11 9.12 17.74
N LEU A 108 -7.84 9.02 17.37
CA LEU A 108 -7.39 9.07 15.99
C LEU A 108 -6.78 7.73 15.59
N VAL A 109 -7.18 7.24 14.42
CA VAL A 109 -6.53 6.11 13.75
C VAL A 109 -5.80 6.65 12.53
N LEU A 110 -4.49 6.84 12.65
CA LEU A 110 -3.64 7.41 11.62
C LEU A 110 -3.16 6.29 10.69
N VAL A 111 -3.81 6.14 9.53
CA VAL A 111 -3.59 5.01 8.63
C VAL A 111 -3.26 5.45 7.22
N ASN A 112 -2.16 4.95 6.69
CA ASN A 112 -1.80 5.03 5.28
C ASN A 112 -0.57 4.15 5.03
N THR A 113 -0.17 4.01 3.77
CA THR A 113 0.95 3.16 3.32
C THR A 113 2.26 3.52 4.02
N SER A 114 3.22 2.59 4.07
CA SER A 114 4.52 2.88 4.67
C SER A 114 5.24 3.98 3.88
N GLY A 115 5.78 4.99 4.58
CA GLY A 115 6.46 6.13 3.97
C GLY A 115 5.58 7.33 3.61
N SER A 116 4.32 7.32 4.02
CA SER A 116 3.34 8.41 3.83
C SER A 116 3.46 9.57 4.81
N GLY A 117 4.41 9.57 5.75
CA GLY A 117 4.61 10.68 6.71
C GLY A 117 3.86 10.55 8.05
N LYS A 118 3.31 9.37 8.39
CA LYS A 118 2.63 9.12 9.68
C LYS A 118 3.48 9.50 10.89
N THR A 119 4.67 8.92 11.01
CA THR A 119 5.63 9.20 12.10
C THR A 119 5.97 10.69 12.19
N ARG A 120 6.18 11.36 11.04
CA ARG A 120 6.42 12.81 11.02
C ARG A 120 5.22 13.60 11.54
N MET A 121 3.99 13.23 11.19
CA MET A 121 2.78 13.86 11.74
C MET A 121 2.69 13.69 13.26
N LEU A 122 3.05 12.52 13.80
CA LEU A 122 3.10 12.30 15.24
C LEU A 122 4.13 13.21 15.92
N PHE A 123 5.33 13.33 15.36
CA PHE A 123 6.38 14.19 15.91
C PHE A 123 5.98 15.66 15.88
N GLU A 124 5.41 16.14 14.77
CA GLU A 124 4.89 17.51 14.68
C GLU A 124 3.76 17.77 15.68
N THR A 125 2.93 16.75 15.96
CA THR A 125 1.88 16.83 16.98
C THR A 125 2.48 16.97 18.37
N LEU A 126 3.42 16.11 18.74
CA LEU A 126 4.06 16.11 20.06
C LEU A 126 5.02 17.30 20.28
N TYR A 127 5.49 17.92 19.21
CA TYR A 127 6.22 19.18 19.28
C TYR A 127 5.28 20.34 19.67
N ARG A 128 4.05 20.32 19.13
CA ARG A 128 3.07 21.40 19.29
C ARG A 128 2.12 21.20 20.47
N ARG A 129 1.95 19.97 20.92
CA ARG A 129 1.02 19.54 21.98
C ARG A 129 1.72 18.59 22.92
N TRP A 130 1.36 18.64 24.19
CA TRP A 130 1.90 17.71 25.18
C TRP A 130 1.34 16.30 24.97
N GLY A 131 2.21 15.30 24.97
CA GLY A 131 1.78 13.92 24.82
C GLY A 131 2.87 12.91 25.10
N ILE A 132 2.47 11.65 25.24
CA ILE A 132 3.38 10.51 25.39
C ILE A 132 3.48 9.76 24.07
N TYR A 133 4.68 9.31 23.73
CA TYR A 133 4.98 8.54 22.52
C TYR A 133 5.45 7.14 22.86
N PHE A 134 4.83 6.15 22.22
CA PHE A 134 5.29 4.77 22.21
C PHE A 134 5.55 4.33 20.77
N SER A 135 6.67 3.64 20.56
CA SER A 135 6.97 2.97 19.28
C SER A 135 6.80 1.47 19.46
N ALA A 136 5.93 0.84 18.68
CA ALA A 136 5.77 -0.61 18.72
C ALA A 136 6.97 -1.36 18.12
N HIS A 137 7.86 -0.67 17.40
CA HIS A 137 9.01 -1.26 16.74
C HIS A 137 10.11 -0.24 16.54
N VAL A 138 11.28 -0.50 17.13
CA VAL A 138 12.50 0.29 16.93
C VAL A 138 13.51 -0.59 16.20
N ASP A 139 14.14 -0.04 15.15
CA ASP A 139 15.23 -0.71 14.44
C ASP A 139 16.34 0.31 14.09
N GLY A 140 17.60 -0.13 14.16
CA GLY A 140 18.77 0.76 13.96
C GLY A 140 19.03 1.21 12.52
N THR A 141 18.12 0.98 11.57
CA THR A 141 18.33 1.29 10.14
C THR A 141 17.24 2.15 9.52
N SER A 142 15.98 1.80 9.74
CA SER A 142 14.81 2.33 9.05
C SER A 142 13.84 3.02 10.00
N ASN A 143 13.87 2.65 11.28
CA ASN A 143 13.07 3.28 12.34
C ASN A 143 13.84 3.41 13.67
N PRO A 144 14.88 4.27 13.74
CA PRO A 144 15.72 4.41 14.93
C PRO A 144 15.08 5.27 16.04
N TYR A 145 13.75 5.50 15.98
CA TYR A 145 13.08 6.43 16.87
C TYR A 145 12.27 5.72 17.94
N GLY A 146 12.34 6.26 19.15
CA GLY A 146 11.64 5.73 20.31
C GLY A 146 12.55 4.97 21.24
N THR A 147 11.95 4.49 22.32
CA THR A 147 12.56 3.70 23.38
C THR A 147 12.24 2.23 23.20
N LEU A 148 12.96 1.38 23.93
CA LEU A 148 12.76 -0.08 23.91
C LEU A 148 11.67 -0.55 24.88
N ASP A 149 11.12 0.32 25.73
CA ASP A 149 10.12 -0.02 26.75
C ASP A 149 8.94 -0.87 26.23
N MET A 150 8.31 -0.46 25.12
CA MET A 150 7.19 -1.20 24.53
C MET A 150 7.61 -2.53 23.88
N PRO A 151 8.65 -2.60 23.02
CA PRO A 151 9.22 -3.86 22.57
C PRO A 151 9.57 -4.83 23.71
N SER A 152 10.25 -4.34 24.76
CA SER A 152 10.62 -5.13 25.93
C SER A 152 9.39 -5.63 26.70
N ALA A 153 8.34 -4.82 26.84
CA ALA A 153 7.08 -5.22 27.45
C ALA A 153 6.38 -6.33 26.64
N ILE A 154 6.41 -6.25 25.31
CA ILE A 154 5.88 -7.31 24.43
C ILE A 154 6.67 -8.61 24.62
N ASP A 155 8.01 -8.54 24.70
CA ASP A 155 8.86 -9.71 24.95
C ASP A 155 8.57 -10.36 26.31
N ARG A 156 8.29 -9.56 27.36
CA ARG A 156 7.84 -10.08 28.66
C ARG A 156 6.46 -10.73 28.58
N LEU A 157 5.51 -10.10 27.87
CA LEU A 157 4.18 -10.67 27.64
C LEU A 157 4.26 -12.03 26.94
N GLN A 158 5.20 -12.22 26.01
CA GLN A 158 5.42 -13.52 25.35
C GLN A 158 5.59 -14.67 26.34
N MET A 159 6.26 -14.41 27.47
CA MET A 159 6.55 -15.39 28.52
C MET A 159 5.38 -15.60 29.48
N SER A 160 4.51 -14.60 29.62
CA SER A 160 3.41 -14.58 30.59
C SER A 160 2.05 -15.01 30.00
N LEU A 161 1.87 -14.87 28.69
CA LEU A 161 0.59 -15.10 28.01
C LEU A 161 0.36 -16.56 27.62
N HIS A 162 -0.89 -17.00 27.80
CA HIS A 162 -1.44 -18.15 27.08
C HIS A 162 -1.78 -17.74 25.64
N GLN A 163 -0.84 -17.97 24.71
CA GLN A 163 -0.92 -17.49 23.33
C GLN A 163 -2.13 -18.03 22.52
N TYR A 164 -2.73 -19.13 22.97
CA TYR A 164 -3.87 -19.77 22.32
C TYR A 164 -4.96 -20.11 23.34
N LEU A 165 -6.13 -19.46 23.25
CA LEU A 165 -7.30 -19.95 23.98
C LEU A 165 -7.99 -21.06 23.18
N PRO A 166 -8.60 -22.07 23.84
CA PRO A 166 -9.30 -23.16 23.16
C PRO A 166 -10.39 -22.70 22.18
N SER A 167 -10.62 -23.48 21.12
CA SER A 167 -11.72 -23.28 20.16
C SER A 167 -12.53 -24.57 20.03
N PRO A 168 -13.84 -24.57 20.36
CA PRO A 168 -14.65 -23.44 20.83
C PRO A 168 -14.29 -23.02 22.27
N PHE A 169 -14.39 -21.72 22.56
CA PHE A 169 -14.18 -21.16 23.90
C PHE A 169 -15.33 -21.57 24.84
N LYS A 170 -14.98 -22.06 26.03
CA LYS A 170 -15.95 -22.50 27.05
C LYS A 170 -15.83 -21.64 28.29
N GLU A 171 -16.78 -20.72 28.46
CA GLU A 171 -16.76 -19.70 29.52
C GLU A 171 -16.40 -20.25 30.91
N GLY A 172 -17.06 -21.31 31.38
CA GLY A 172 -16.77 -21.85 32.72
C GLY A 172 -15.37 -22.45 32.92
N LYS A 173 -14.66 -22.81 31.85
CA LYS A 173 -13.33 -23.45 31.91
C LYS A 173 -12.20 -22.53 31.47
N ASP A 174 -12.43 -21.78 30.40
CA ASP A 174 -11.39 -21.04 29.68
C ASP A 174 -11.34 -19.56 30.08
N LEU A 175 -12.35 -19.05 30.80
CA LEU A 175 -12.38 -17.67 31.30
C LEU A 175 -11.19 -17.31 32.20
N PRO A 176 -10.72 -18.16 33.13
CA PRO A 176 -9.53 -17.86 33.92
C PRO A 176 -8.27 -17.65 33.09
N LEU A 177 -8.13 -18.32 31.94
CA LEU A 177 -6.99 -18.13 31.03
C LEU A 177 -7.06 -16.75 30.33
N LEU A 178 -8.25 -16.36 29.88
CA LEU A 178 -8.48 -15.05 29.29
C LEU A 178 -8.26 -13.93 30.33
N GLU A 179 -8.73 -14.11 31.56
CA GLU A 179 -8.55 -13.16 32.66
C GLU A 179 -7.08 -13.04 33.06
N HIS A 180 -6.35 -14.17 33.12
CA HIS A 180 -4.90 -14.17 33.33
C HIS A 180 -4.17 -13.37 32.24
N ASN A 181 -4.50 -13.63 30.97
CA ASN A 181 -3.90 -12.89 29.86
C ASN A 181 -4.18 -11.39 29.95
N ARG A 182 -5.41 -10.99 30.26
CA ARG A 182 -5.78 -9.58 30.42
C ARG A 182 -5.09 -8.92 31.61
N ALA A 183 -4.98 -9.63 32.73
CA ALA A 183 -4.24 -9.14 33.89
C ALA A 183 -2.76 -8.89 33.57
N ALA A 184 -2.12 -9.80 32.81
CA ALA A 184 -0.74 -9.61 32.35
C ALA A 184 -0.58 -8.38 31.46
N VAL A 185 -1.49 -8.16 30.49
CA VAL A 185 -1.46 -6.96 29.64
C VAL A 185 -1.72 -5.69 30.45
N SER A 186 -2.65 -5.72 31.39
CA SER A 186 -2.96 -4.58 32.25
C SER A 186 -1.76 -4.18 33.13
N LEU A 187 -1.06 -5.15 33.71
CA LEU A 187 0.15 -4.92 34.49
C LEU A 187 1.25 -4.26 33.64
N GLU A 188 1.55 -4.81 32.48
CA GLU A 188 2.60 -4.27 31.59
C GLU A 188 2.22 -2.90 31.03
N THR A 189 0.95 -2.69 30.67
CA THR A 189 0.47 -1.39 30.21
C THR A 189 0.55 -0.35 31.33
N ALA A 190 0.21 -0.72 32.57
CA ALA A 190 0.35 0.18 33.72
C ALA A 190 1.82 0.52 34.00
N ALA A 191 2.73 -0.46 33.91
CA ALA A 191 4.16 -0.23 34.09
C ALA A 191 4.71 0.75 33.04
N LEU A 192 4.33 0.58 31.76
CA LEU A 192 4.70 1.49 30.66
C LEU A 192 4.16 2.91 30.88
N LEU A 193 2.90 3.04 31.29
CA LEU A 193 2.31 4.35 31.54
C LEU A 193 2.95 5.03 32.74
N LEU A 194 3.19 4.30 33.83
CA LEU A 194 3.80 4.84 35.02
C LEU A 194 5.24 5.29 34.77
N SER A 195 6.03 4.52 34.01
CA SER A 195 7.41 4.92 33.68
C SER A 195 7.45 6.27 32.97
N ARG A 196 6.53 6.50 32.02
CA ARG A 196 6.38 7.77 31.32
C ARG A 196 5.90 8.89 32.22
N LEU A 197 4.88 8.63 33.04
CA LEU A 197 4.27 9.66 33.89
C LEU A 197 5.20 10.12 35.02
N VAL A 198 6.00 9.23 35.61
CA VAL A 198 6.97 9.61 36.65
C VAL A 198 8.06 10.52 36.08
N VAL A 199 8.60 10.17 34.90
CA VAL A 199 9.58 11.02 34.21
C VAL A 199 8.94 12.34 33.79
N PHE A 200 7.71 12.33 33.27
CA PHE A 200 6.98 13.52 32.84
C PHE A 200 6.67 14.47 34.01
N ASP A 201 6.24 13.95 35.16
CA ASP A 201 5.97 14.73 36.37
C ASP A 201 7.23 15.48 36.83
N HIS A 202 8.35 14.77 36.94
CA HIS A 202 9.62 15.38 37.31
C HIS A 202 10.13 16.38 36.25
N PHE A 203 10.00 16.03 34.96
CA PHE A 203 10.38 16.90 33.85
C PHE A 203 9.64 18.25 33.93
N LEU A 204 8.34 18.23 34.21
CA LEU A 204 7.53 19.45 34.34
C LEU A 204 7.90 20.29 35.55
N ASP A 205 8.25 19.67 36.68
CA ASP A 205 8.77 20.39 37.85
C ASP A 205 10.06 21.14 37.52
N VAL A 206 11.00 20.47 36.87
CA VAL A 206 12.28 21.10 36.47
C VAL A 206 12.06 22.21 35.45
N VAL A 207 11.16 22.02 34.47
CA VAL A 207 10.78 23.06 33.50
C VAL A 207 10.23 24.30 34.21
N ALA A 208 9.38 24.11 35.23
CA ALA A 208 8.83 25.21 36.02
C ALA A 208 9.92 25.91 36.84
N ASP A 209 10.81 25.17 37.49
CA ASP A 209 11.92 25.71 38.28
C ASP A 209 12.92 26.50 37.42
N LEU A 210 13.16 26.07 36.19
CA LEU A 210 14.02 26.76 35.22
C LEU A 210 13.32 27.94 34.53
N GLY A 211 11.99 28.08 34.66
CA GLY A 211 11.20 29.08 33.93
C GLY A 211 11.29 28.91 32.42
N MET A 212 11.38 27.67 31.94
CA MET A 212 11.59 27.36 30.53
C MET A 212 10.34 27.67 29.69
N ASP A 213 10.55 28.17 28.47
CA ASP A 213 9.48 28.39 27.50
C ASP A 213 8.77 27.07 27.16
N GLU A 214 7.44 27.10 27.08
CA GLU A 214 6.64 25.87 26.93
C GLU A 214 6.89 25.16 25.59
N HIS A 215 7.19 25.92 24.54
CA HIS A 215 7.49 25.34 23.24
C HIS A 215 8.87 24.68 23.23
N GLU A 216 9.89 25.30 23.87
CA GLU A 216 11.16 24.63 24.11
C GLU A 216 11.00 23.37 24.98
N ALA A 217 10.19 23.43 26.03
CA ALA A 217 9.94 22.32 26.92
C ALA A 217 9.27 21.14 26.17
N ARG A 218 8.26 21.38 25.33
CA ARG A 218 7.65 20.33 24.48
C ARG A 218 8.64 19.73 23.50
N HIS A 219 9.48 20.54 22.88
CA HIS A 219 10.53 20.05 21.99
C HIS A 219 11.49 19.11 22.71
N ARG A 220 11.97 19.49 23.90
CA ARG A 220 12.86 18.65 24.72
C ARG A 220 12.16 17.38 25.19
N TRP A 221 10.88 17.47 25.57
CA TRP A 221 10.08 16.31 25.97
C TRP A 221 9.90 15.32 24.81
N LEU A 222 9.66 15.81 23.60
CA LEU A 222 9.61 14.96 22.42
C LEU A 222 10.96 14.27 22.20
N LEU A 223 12.07 15.03 22.13
CA LEU A 223 13.40 14.47 21.91
C LEU A 223 13.76 13.39 22.94
N LEU A 224 13.44 13.63 24.21
CA LEU A 224 13.67 12.66 25.29
C LEU A 224 12.99 11.31 25.00
N GLN A 225 11.80 11.31 24.41
CA GLN A 225 11.04 10.09 24.10
C GLN A 225 11.47 9.39 22.82
N ILE A 226 11.98 10.14 21.83
CA ILE A 226 12.33 9.58 20.51
C ILE A 226 13.82 9.33 20.32
N ARG A 227 14.68 9.94 21.16
CA ARG A 227 16.14 9.88 21.15
C ARG A 227 16.68 9.89 22.59
N SER A 228 16.14 9.01 23.44
CA SER A 228 16.48 8.94 24.87
C SER A 228 17.98 8.78 25.10
N GLU A 229 18.62 7.87 24.37
CA GLU A 229 20.06 7.63 24.44
C GLU A 229 20.88 8.87 24.04
N ASP A 230 20.49 9.61 23.00
CA ASP A 230 21.20 10.86 22.63
C ASP A 230 21.03 11.97 23.68
N CYS A 231 19.94 11.93 24.46
CA CYS A 231 19.62 12.95 25.47
C CYS A 231 20.20 12.64 26.86
N LEU A 232 20.26 11.37 27.25
CA LEU A 232 20.54 10.90 28.61
C LEU A 232 21.62 9.81 28.71
N ASP A 233 22.21 9.40 27.58
CA ASP A 233 23.13 8.24 27.48
C ASP A 233 22.52 6.91 27.97
N SER A 234 21.19 6.85 28.15
CA SER A 234 20.46 5.68 28.65
C SER A 234 18.96 5.77 28.35
N ASP A 235 18.31 4.61 28.16
CA ASP A 235 16.85 4.51 28.03
C ASP A 235 16.18 4.31 29.40
N TYR A 236 15.94 5.41 30.13
CA TYR A 236 15.29 5.35 31.44
C TYR A 236 13.84 4.85 31.39
N PHE A 237 13.15 5.00 30.26
CA PHE A 237 11.77 4.56 30.16
C PHE A 237 11.70 3.03 30.15
N ASP A 238 12.60 2.37 29.43
CA ASP A 238 12.72 0.92 29.43
C ASP A 238 13.14 0.40 30.81
N LEU A 239 14.17 0.99 31.43
CA LEU A 239 14.63 0.61 32.77
C LEU A 239 13.52 0.70 33.81
N LEU A 240 12.79 1.82 33.85
CA LEU A 240 11.69 2.02 34.80
C LEU A 240 10.51 1.10 34.50
N ALA A 241 10.14 0.90 33.23
CA ALA A 241 9.06 -0.03 32.88
C ALA A 241 9.40 -1.47 33.30
N ASN A 242 10.65 -1.90 33.13
CA ASN A 242 11.14 -3.19 33.59
C ASN A 242 11.00 -3.33 35.12
N ASP A 243 11.42 -2.32 35.88
CA ASP A 243 11.31 -2.33 37.34
C ASP A 243 9.84 -2.34 37.80
N TYR A 244 8.99 -1.55 37.15
CA TYR A 244 7.57 -1.41 37.51
C TYR A 244 6.73 -2.64 37.14
N SER A 245 7.13 -3.43 36.15
CA SER A 245 6.48 -4.70 35.82
C SER A 245 6.55 -5.75 36.95
N LEU A 246 7.42 -5.53 37.95
CA LEU A 246 7.57 -6.41 39.11
C LEU A 246 6.70 -6.00 40.30
N LEU A 247 5.97 -4.88 40.20
CA LEU A 247 5.16 -4.31 41.26
C LEU A 247 3.70 -4.80 41.22
N ASP A 248 2.95 -4.53 42.29
CA ASP A 248 1.53 -4.87 42.34
C ASP A 248 0.70 -3.93 41.47
N GLN A 249 -0.20 -4.50 40.66
CA GLN A 249 -1.03 -3.74 39.71
C GLN A 249 -1.89 -2.67 40.40
N SER A 250 -2.36 -2.90 41.63
CA SER A 250 -3.18 -1.94 42.36
C SER A 250 -2.38 -0.70 42.77
N ASP A 251 -1.10 -0.88 43.14
CA ASP A 251 -0.19 0.24 43.44
C ASP A 251 0.05 1.08 42.16
N LEU A 252 0.34 0.42 41.04
CA LEU A 252 0.56 1.10 39.75
C LEU A 252 -0.66 1.94 39.35
N ALA A 253 -1.86 1.37 39.47
CA ALA A 253 -3.11 2.06 39.14
C ALA A 253 -3.35 3.30 40.04
N GLU A 254 -3.07 3.19 41.34
CA GLU A 254 -3.19 4.30 42.29
C GLU A 254 -2.20 5.43 41.95
N TRP A 255 -0.95 5.09 41.66
CA TRP A 255 0.09 6.06 41.31
C TRP A 255 -0.15 6.75 39.97
N ILE A 256 -0.60 6.00 38.94
CA ILE A 256 -1.02 6.59 37.66
C ILE A 256 -2.12 7.61 37.90
N LYS A 257 -3.15 7.25 38.67
CA LYS A 257 -4.26 8.16 39.00
C LYS A 257 -3.77 9.40 39.73
N GLU A 258 -2.87 9.24 40.70
CA GLU A 258 -2.30 10.36 41.46
C GLU A 258 -1.51 11.32 40.54
N LEU A 259 -0.65 10.79 39.68
CA LEU A 259 0.15 11.60 38.74
C LEU A 259 -0.70 12.31 37.71
N LEU A 260 -1.74 11.66 37.18
CA LEU A 260 -2.67 12.28 36.25
C LEU A 260 -3.45 13.41 36.90
N ALA A 261 -3.90 13.24 38.15
CA ALA A 261 -4.58 14.31 38.87
C ALA A 261 -3.67 15.55 39.08
N ARG A 262 -2.35 15.38 39.16
CA ARG A 262 -1.40 16.49 39.26
C ARG A 262 -1.18 17.21 37.93
N ARG A 263 -1.33 16.53 36.79
CA ARG A 263 -0.93 17.00 35.45
C ARG A 263 -2.05 16.96 34.40
N GLU A 264 -3.31 16.93 34.85
CA GLU A 264 -4.50 16.76 34.00
C GLU A 264 -4.60 17.85 32.92
N ASP A 265 -4.14 19.06 33.21
CA ASP A 265 -4.15 20.21 32.31
C ASP A 265 -3.07 20.16 31.21
N LYS A 266 -2.07 19.28 31.36
CA LYS A 266 -0.95 19.17 30.43
C LYS A 266 -1.09 18.02 29.46
N LEU A 267 -1.43 16.81 29.89
CA LEU A 267 -1.35 15.64 29.02
C LEU A 267 -2.53 15.55 28.04
N GLU A 268 -2.32 15.88 26.76
CA GLU A 268 -3.38 15.88 25.75
C GLU A 268 -3.47 14.57 24.94
N PHE A 269 -2.32 13.96 24.62
CA PHE A 269 -2.24 12.82 23.70
C PHE A 269 -1.40 11.65 24.20
N ILE A 270 -1.75 10.43 23.78
CA ILE A 270 -0.84 9.27 23.75
C ILE A 270 -0.81 8.75 22.32
N ALA A 271 0.38 8.69 21.74
CA ALA A 271 0.61 8.20 20.39
C ALA A 271 1.28 6.82 20.43
N PHE A 272 0.68 5.85 19.74
CA PHE A 272 1.25 4.54 19.47
C PHE A 272 1.64 4.48 17.99
N ASP A 273 2.94 4.54 17.70
CA ASP A 273 3.44 4.41 16.33
C ASP A 273 3.73 2.96 15.94
N GLU A 274 3.59 2.67 14.65
CA GLU A 274 3.76 1.34 14.07
C GLU A 274 2.90 0.25 14.76
N ALA A 275 1.74 0.64 15.30
CA ALA A 275 0.86 -0.20 16.11
C ALA A 275 0.34 -1.46 15.39
N GLN A 276 0.40 -1.51 14.05
CA GLN A 276 0.09 -2.73 13.30
C GLN A 276 1.02 -3.90 13.67
N LYS A 277 2.22 -3.63 14.21
CA LYS A 277 3.11 -4.67 14.74
C LYS A 277 2.47 -5.38 15.92
N ILE A 278 1.92 -4.64 16.88
CA ILE A 278 1.16 -5.18 18.01
C ILE A 278 -0.14 -5.84 17.52
N GLY A 279 -0.79 -5.26 16.50
CA GLY A 279 -2.01 -5.79 15.90
C GLY A 279 -1.86 -7.15 15.21
N GLN A 280 -0.63 -7.59 14.96
CA GLN A 280 -0.31 -8.89 14.37
C GLN A 280 0.11 -9.93 15.44
N LEU A 281 0.20 -9.54 16.70
CA LEU A 281 0.64 -10.41 17.80
C LEU A 281 -0.53 -10.99 18.56
N TYR A 282 -0.38 -12.27 18.92
CA TYR A 282 -1.27 -13.01 19.82
C TYR A 282 -2.76 -12.90 19.46
N ASP A 283 -3.09 -12.97 18.17
CA ASP A 283 -4.47 -12.93 17.65
C ASP A 283 -5.41 -13.96 18.30
N SER A 284 -4.84 -15.04 18.83
CA SER A 284 -5.54 -16.16 19.43
C SER A 284 -5.55 -16.15 20.96
N ALA A 285 -4.89 -15.17 21.59
CA ALA A 285 -4.77 -15.07 23.04
C ALA A 285 -5.92 -14.30 23.70
N PHE A 286 -6.68 -13.53 22.94
CA PHE A 286 -7.74 -12.66 23.45
C PHE A 286 -9.05 -12.84 22.69
N LEU A 287 -10.12 -12.33 23.30
CA LEU A 287 -11.46 -12.29 22.74
C LEU A 287 -12.06 -10.89 22.88
N ASP A 288 -13.02 -10.58 22.03
CA ASP A 288 -13.83 -9.37 22.12
C ASP A 288 -14.69 -9.35 23.40
N THR A 289 -15.37 -8.21 23.64
CA THR A 289 -16.32 -8.07 24.75
C THR A 289 -17.42 -9.14 24.77
N THR A 290 -17.87 -9.60 23.59
CA THR A 290 -18.90 -10.65 23.50
C THR A 290 -18.35 -12.08 23.68
N ARG A 291 -17.01 -12.22 23.73
CA ARG A 291 -16.27 -13.47 23.88
C ARG A 291 -16.52 -14.48 22.74
N LYS A 292 -16.82 -13.97 21.54
CA LYS A 292 -17.13 -14.76 20.36
C LYS A 292 -16.03 -14.69 19.32
N GLU A 293 -15.38 -13.53 19.21
CA GLU A 293 -14.40 -13.29 18.18
C GLU A 293 -13.02 -13.09 18.78
N ARG A 294 -12.01 -13.57 18.05
CA ARG A 294 -10.60 -13.42 18.37
C ARG A 294 -10.16 -11.97 18.22
N ARG A 295 -9.24 -11.53 19.07
CA ARG A 295 -8.70 -10.17 19.06
C ARG A 295 -7.18 -10.20 19.26
N PRO A 296 -6.44 -9.31 18.58
CA PRO A 296 -4.99 -9.19 18.74
C PRO A 296 -4.62 -8.48 20.03
N LEU A 297 -3.35 -8.57 20.42
CA LEU A 297 -2.79 -7.88 21.59
C LEU A 297 -3.10 -6.38 21.58
N LEU A 298 -3.06 -5.74 20.41
CA LEU A 298 -3.33 -4.30 20.26
C LEU A 298 -4.68 -3.89 20.90
N ARG A 299 -5.70 -4.75 20.81
CA ARG A 299 -7.02 -4.49 21.40
C ARG A 299 -6.91 -4.28 22.90
N GLU A 300 -6.22 -5.18 23.61
CA GLU A 300 -6.09 -5.10 25.06
C GLU A 300 -5.21 -3.93 25.49
N VAL A 301 -4.11 -3.66 24.77
CA VAL A 301 -3.27 -2.47 25.04
C VAL A 301 -4.09 -1.17 24.95
N ILE A 302 -4.97 -1.05 23.95
CA ILE A 302 -5.85 0.12 23.81
C ILE A 302 -6.87 0.18 24.95
N VAL A 303 -7.50 -0.95 25.31
CA VAL A 303 -8.48 -1.00 26.41
C VAL A 303 -7.86 -0.53 27.72
N GLU A 304 -6.70 -1.07 28.07
CA GLU A 304 -6.01 -0.75 29.32
C GLU A 304 -5.56 0.71 29.33
N THR A 305 -4.92 1.17 28.25
CA THR A 305 -4.49 2.57 28.14
C THR A 305 -5.67 3.55 28.27
N ALA A 306 -6.75 3.31 27.53
CA ALA A 306 -7.95 4.13 27.56
C ALA A 306 -8.72 4.04 28.90
N SER A 307 -8.49 2.98 29.69
CA SER A 307 -9.09 2.81 31.01
C SER A 307 -8.32 3.55 32.10
N TYR A 308 -6.99 3.60 32.00
CA TYR A 308 -6.15 4.41 32.88
C TYR A 308 -6.25 5.91 32.58
N LEU A 309 -6.47 6.29 31.31
CA LEU A 309 -6.44 7.68 30.85
C LEU A 309 -7.72 8.10 30.09
N PRO A 310 -8.90 8.13 30.75
CA PRO A 310 -10.18 8.36 30.09
C PRO A 310 -10.35 9.74 29.42
N HIS A 311 -9.55 10.72 29.82
CA HIS A 311 -9.60 12.09 29.31
C HIS A 311 -8.58 12.35 28.20
N VAL A 312 -7.56 11.51 28.05
CA VAL A 312 -6.47 11.70 27.10
C VAL A 312 -6.85 11.12 25.74
N ARG A 313 -6.50 11.81 24.66
CA ARG A 313 -6.77 11.33 23.31
C ARG A 313 -5.72 10.32 22.88
N LEU A 314 -6.15 9.23 22.25
CA LEU A 314 -5.24 8.22 21.71
C LEU A 314 -5.05 8.45 20.21
N ILE A 315 -3.82 8.30 19.75
CA ILE A 315 -3.45 8.30 18.35
C ILE A 315 -2.81 6.95 18.04
N ILE A 316 -3.51 6.11 17.27
CA ILE A 316 -3.02 4.78 16.87
C ILE A 316 -2.56 4.86 15.42
N SER A 317 -1.25 4.79 15.19
CA SER A 317 -0.63 4.94 13.87
C SER A 317 -0.14 3.61 13.31
N GLY A 318 -0.39 3.38 12.02
CA GLY A 318 0.06 2.15 11.37
C GLY A 318 -0.38 2.00 9.92
N THR A 319 0.16 1.00 9.22
CA THR A 319 -0.21 0.75 7.81
C THR A 319 -1.48 -0.07 7.65
N ARG A 320 -1.71 -1.02 8.56
CA ARG A 320 -2.86 -1.92 8.57
C ARG A 320 -3.42 -2.03 9.99
N ILE A 321 -4.21 -1.04 10.38
CA ILE A 321 -4.96 -1.04 11.63
C ILE A 321 -6.42 -1.28 11.28
N ASP A 322 -7.05 -2.23 11.98
CA ASP A 322 -8.47 -2.44 11.91
C ASP A 322 -9.19 -1.41 12.80
N THR A 323 -9.79 -0.39 12.18
CA THR A 323 -10.52 0.66 12.89
C THR A 323 -11.65 0.09 13.75
N SER A 324 -12.29 -1.02 13.32
CA SER A 324 -13.37 -1.64 14.08
C SER A 324 -12.87 -2.28 15.38
N VAL A 325 -11.64 -2.81 15.39
CA VAL A 325 -11.00 -3.33 16.60
C VAL A 325 -10.67 -2.18 17.56
N VAL A 326 -10.21 -1.03 17.04
CA VAL A 326 -9.95 0.15 17.87
C VAL A 326 -11.24 0.70 18.46
N GLU A 327 -12.31 0.82 17.66
CA GLU A 327 -13.63 1.24 18.12
C GLU A 327 -14.19 0.32 19.21
N GLU A 328 -14.11 -1.00 19.02
CA GLU A 328 -14.50 -1.98 20.03
C GLU A 328 -13.69 -1.83 21.32
N ALA A 329 -12.37 -1.65 21.20
CA ALA A 329 -11.49 -1.46 22.35
C ALA A 329 -11.83 -0.19 23.15
N ILE A 330 -12.05 0.93 22.46
CA ILE A 330 -12.47 2.19 23.11
C ILE A 330 -13.83 2.03 23.79
N ASN A 331 -14.81 1.39 23.13
CA ASN A 331 -16.12 1.13 23.71
C ASN A 331 -16.08 0.20 24.92
N ALA A 332 -15.10 -0.70 24.98
CA ALA A 332 -14.88 -1.60 26.10
C ALA A 332 -14.11 -0.97 27.27
N SER A 333 -13.55 0.23 27.09
CA SER A 333 -12.75 0.96 28.07
C SER A 333 -13.55 2.00 28.85
N HIS A 334 -12.93 2.65 29.83
CA HIS A 334 -13.52 3.82 30.49
C HIS A 334 -13.60 5.08 29.62
N SER A 335 -13.02 5.06 28.40
CA SER A 335 -13.09 6.15 27.41
C SER A 335 -14.29 6.08 26.46
N ALA A 336 -15.27 5.19 26.68
CA ALA A 336 -16.40 4.91 25.78
C ALA A 336 -17.28 6.14 25.37
N ARG A 337 -16.99 7.34 25.88
CA ARG A 337 -17.66 8.59 25.50
C ARG A 337 -17.08 9.25 24.24
N LYS A 338 -15.86 8.89 23.84
CA LYS A 338 -15.16 9.48 22.68
C LYS A 338 -15.30 8.57 21.45
N THR A 339 -15.49 9.18 20.29
CA THR A 339 -15.52 8.45 19.01
C THR A 339 -14.12 8.18 18.49
N VAL A 340 -14.00 7.23 17.54
CA VAL A 340 -12.76 7.00 16.79
C VAL A 340 -12.91 7.61 15.40
N ARG A 341 -11.87 8.31 14.94
CA ARG A 341 -11.84 8.92 13.61
C ARG A 341 -10.60 8.43 12.84
N PRO A 342 -10.77 7.77 11.69
CA PRO A 342 -9.64 7.48 10.81
C PRO A 342 -9.12 8.77 10.16
N PHE A 343 -7.81 8.85 9.97
CA PHE A 343 -7.15 9.97 9.30
C PHE A 343 -6.10 9.46 8.31
N VAL A 344 -6.21 9.92 7.06
CA VAL A 344 -5.35 9.48 5.94
C VAL A 344 -4.61 10.61 5.23
N SER A 345 -5.03 11.87 5.45
CA SER A 345 -4.58 13.05 4.72
C SER A 345 -3.22 13.56 5.22
N LEU A 346 -2.17 12.85 4.86
CA LEU A 346 -0.79 13.13 5.30
C LEU A 346 -0.01 14.05 4.33
N GLY A 347 -0.61 14.39 3.19
CA GLY A 347 0.07 15.03 2.07
C GLY A 347 0.96 14.06 1.29
N GLU A 348 1.40 14.49 0.13
CA GLU A 348 2.19 13.70 -0.81
C GLU A 348 2.82 14.61 -1.88
N PHE A 349 3.87 14.14 -2.53
CA PHE A 349 4.54 14.83 -3.62
C PHE A 349 3.86 14.53 -4.96
N ARG A 350 2.78 15.25 -5.27
CA ARG A 350 2.10 15.15 -6.58
C ARG A 350 2.46 16.27 -7.54
N LEU A 351 2.64 17.48 -7.04
CA LEU A 351 2.85 18.66 -7.86
C LEU A 351 4.33 18.87 -8.13
N ALA A 352 4.68 19.06 -9.41
CA ALA A 352 6.07 19.27 -9.81
C ALA A 352 6.71 20.46 -9.07
N ASP A 353 5.99 21.57 -8.91
CA ASP A 353 6.49 22.79 -8.26
C ASP A 353 6.80 22.58 -6.77
N GLN A 354 5.97 21.78 -6.08
CA GLN A 354 6.23 21.39 -4.70
C GLN A 354 7.51 20.56 -4.59
N MET A 355 7.68 19.58 -5.49
CA MET A 355 8.89 18.75 -5.53
C MET A 355 10.13 19.57 -5.87
N ARG A 356 10.06 20.51 -6.84
CA ARG A 356 11.15 21.43 -7.18
C ARG A 356 11.58 22.23 -5.96
N THR A 357 10.62 22.83 -5.26
CA THR A 357 10.86 23.63 -4.05
C THR A 357 11.54 22.80 -2.97
N PHE A 358 11.03 21.59 -2.72
CA PHE A 358 11.62 20.66 -1.76
C PHE A 358 13.05 20.26 -2.13
N ILE A 359 13.32 19.95 -3.40
CA ILE A 359 14.66 19.58 -3.88
C ILE A 359 15.63 20.78 -3.79
N ALA A 360 15.20 21.95 -4.23
CA ALA A 360 16.00 23.17 -4.22
C ALA A 360 16.37 23.61 -2.80
N HIS A 361 15.51 23.36 -1.81
CA HIS A 361 15.80 23.62 -0.40
C HIS A 361 17.09 22.93 0.07
N PHE A 362 17.26 21.65 -0.29
CA PHE A 362 18.44 20.87 0.12
C PHE A 362 19.61 20.96 -0.86
N LEU A 363 19.35 21.10 -2.16
CA LEU A 363 20.38 20.97 -3.19
C LEU A 363 20.69 22.27 -3.92
N GLY A 364 19.87 23.31 -3.75
CA GLY A 364 19.95 24.54 -4.55
C GLY A 364 19.63 24.30 -6.03
N ASP A 365 19.98 25.27 -6.88
CA ASP A 365 19.75 25.21 -8.34
C ASP A 365 20.88 24.50 -9.09
N VAL A 366 21.55 23.53 -8.45
CA VAL A 366 22.72 22.83 -9.02
C VAL A 366 22.35 21.66 -9.93
N ILE A 367 21.10 21.19 -9.85
CA ILE A 367 20.62 20.06 -10.66
C ILE A 367 20.15 20.59 -12.02
N PRO A 368 20.68 20.07 -13.14
CA PRO A 368 20.17 20.43 -14.47
C PRO A 368 18.67 20.17 -14.61
N GLU A 369 17.94 21.04 -15.30
CA GLU A 369 16.47 20.94 -15.44
C GLU A 369 16.01 19.56 -15.95
N ASN A 370 16.72 18.97 -16.92
CA ASN A 370 16.39 17.64 -17.44
C ASN A 370 16.51 16.54 -16.38
N ASP A 371 17.51 16.64 -15.49
CA ASP A 371 17.72 15.70 -14.39
C ASP A 371 16.66 15.88 -13.31
N LEU A 372 16.29 17.13 -13.03
CA LEU A 372 15.22 17.48 -12.10
C LEU A 372 13.86 16.94 -12.58
N GLN A 373 13.53 17.10 -13.87
CA GLN A 373 12.33 16.51 -14.46
C GLN A 373 12.28 14.99 -14.30
N LEU A 374 13.43 14.34 -14.45
CA LEU A 374 13.54 12.90 -14.27
C LEU A 374 13.30 12.48 -12.82
N VAL A 375 13.86 13.21 -11.85
CA VAL A 375 13.62 12.98 -10.41
C VAL A 375 12.13 13.14 -10.08
N ILE A 376 11.53 14.27 -10.50
CA ILE A 376 10.11 14.57 -10.27
C ILE A 376 9.22 13.46 -10.85
N LYS A 377 9.51 13.04 -12.08
CA LYS A 377 8.78 11.97 -12.74
C LYS A 377 8.76 10.66 -11.95
N TRP A 378 9.90 10.25 -11.40
CA TRP A 378 10.03 8.92 -10.78
C TRP A 378 9.71 8.89 -9.29
N PHE A 379 9.94 9.99 -8.56
CA PHE A 379 9.75 10.04 -7.10
C PHE A 379 8.44 10.72 -6.66
N ARG A 380 7.50 10.96 -7.57
CA ARG A 380 6.14 11.42 -7.22
C ARG A 380 5.41 10.37 -6.38
N GLY A 381 4.55 10.82 -5.47
CA GLY A 381 3.79 9.98 -4.55
C GLY A 381 4.14 10.24 -3.09
N ARG A 382 4.22 9.17 -2.29
CA ARG A 382 4.49 9.26 -0.85
C ARG A 382 5.82 9.92 -0.52
N HIS A 383 5.87 10.63 0.62
CA HIS A 383 7.02 11.42 1.08
C HIS A 383 8.36 10.66 1.05
N ARG A 384 8.37 9.40 1.53
CA ARG A 384 9.60 8.58 1.64
C ARG A 384 10.39 8.49 0.35
N PHE A 385 9.73 8.44 -0.81
CA PHE A 385 10.42 8.31 -2.08
C PHE A 385 11.35 9.48 -2.34
N LEU A 386 10.86 10.72 -2.17
CA LEU A 386 11.67 11.90 -2.38
C LEU A 386 12.62 12.18 -1.22
N THR A 387 12.23 11.94 0.03
CA THR A 387 13.12 12.16 1.19
C THR A 387 14.33 11.24 1.16
N VAL A 388 14.14 9.94 0.89
CA VAL A 388 15.24 8.97 0.76
C VAL A 388 16.15 9.35 -0.42
N PHE A 389 15.58 9.82 -1.52
CA PHE A 389 16.39 10.35 -2.62
C PHE A 389 17.29 11.51 -2.14
N ILE A 390 16.75 12.50 -1.43
CA ILE A 390 17.53 13.62 -0.90
C ILE A 390 18.59 13.14 0.08
N GLU A 391 18.26 12.25 1.02
CA GLU A 391 19.22 11.69 1.99
C GLU A 391 20.43 11.05 1.30
N TYR A 392 20.21 10.24 0.26
CA TYR A 392 21.31 9.64 -0.49
C TYR A 392 22.06 10.65 -1.36
N VAL A 393 21.42 11.69 -1.88
CA VAL A 393 22.13 12.76 -2.58
C VAL A 393 22.99 13.57 -1.61
N LEU A 394 22.49 13.86 -0.41
CA LEU A 394 23.26 14.46 0.68
C LEU A 394 24.47 13.58 1.04
N GLN A 395 24.31 12.26 1.07
CA GLN A 395 25.41 11.34 1.36
C GLN A 395 26.46 11.25 0.26
N HIS A 396 26.06 11.31 -1.03
CA HIS A 396 26.95 11.02 -2.17
C HIS A 396 27.39 12.26 -2.96
N GLY A 397 26.77 13.42 -2.75
CA GLY A 397 27.01 14.67 -3.48
C GLY A 397 25.96 14.96 -4.55
N SER A 398 25.62 16.24 -4.73
CA SER A 398 24.61 16.74 -5.69
C SER A 398 24.91 16.36 -7.15
N ARG A 399 26.20 16.35 -7.53
CA ARG A 399 26.67 15.95 -8.87
C ARG A 399 26.38 14.49 -9.23
N ARG A 400 26.05 13.66 -8.24
CA ARG A 400 25.70 12.23 -8.40
C ARG A 400 24.19 11.98 -8.32
N CYS A 401 23.35 13.01 -8.39
CA CYS A 401 21.90 12.90 -8.26
C CYS A 401 21.28 11.82 -9.16
N ILE A 402 21.66 11.75 -10.44
CA ILE A 402 21.15 10.72 -11.36
C ILE A 402 21.67 9.32 -11.01
N ASN A 403 22.93 9.19 -10.54
CA ASN A 403 23.45 7.91 -10.09
C ASN A 403 22.70 7.41 -8.84
N VAL A 404 22.31 8.32 -7.95
CA VAL A 404 21.48 8.04 -6.78
C VAL A 404 20.07 7.62 -7.20
N LEU A 405 19.42 8.36 -8.10
CA LEU A 405 18.13 7.97 -8.67
C LEU A 405 18.16 6.56 -9.24
N ASP A 406 19.19 6.27 -10.05
CA ASP A 406 19.36 4.96 -10.68
C ASP A 406 19.61 3.83 -9.67
N ALA A 407 20.41 4.10 -8.64
CA ALA A 407 20.68 3.14 -7.58
C ALA A 407 19.42 2.83 -6.76
N ILE A 408 18.65 3.86 -6.37
CA ILE A 408 17.41 3.69 -5.60
C ILE A 408 16.37 2.93 -6.42
N MET A 409 16.13 3.34 -7.67
CA MET A 409 15.16 2.68 -8.55
C MET A 409 15.55 1.22 -8.78
N PHE A 410 16.84 0.92 -8.98
CA PHE A 410 17.30 -0.46 -9.12
C PHE A 410 17.14 -1.27 -7.82
N ALA A 411 17.50 -0.72 -6.67
CA ALA A 411 17.36 -1.42 -5.39
C ALA A 411 15.89 -1.73 -5.05
N THR A 412 15.00 -0.75 -5.25
CA THR A 412 13.59 -0.84 -4.86
C THR A 412 12.70 -1.59 -5.85
N THR A 413 13.05 -1.58 -7.14
CA THR A 413 12.22 -2.16 -8.21
C THR A 413 12.96 -3.20 -9.05
N GLY A 414 14.28 -3.26 -9.03
CA GLY A 414 15.10 -4.06 -9.95
C GLY A 414 15.15 -3.51 -11.39
N PHE A 415 14.55 -2.35 -11.66
CA PHE A 415 14.58 -1.72 -12.97
C PHE A 415 15.86 -0.89 -13.17
N LYS A 416 16.49 -1.07 -14.33
CA LYS A 416 17.62 -0.26 -14.77
C LYS A 416 17.20 0.54 -16.01
N ARG A 417 17.14 1.87 -15.89
CA ARG A 417 16.86 2.76 -17.02
C ARG A 417 17.91 2.60 -18.14
N PRO A 418 17.55 2.80 -19.41
CA PRO A 418 18.53 2.88 -20.49
C PRO A 418 19.58 3.97 -20.19
N GLY A 419 20.87 3.63 -20.34
CA GLY A 419 21.97 4.54 -20.02
C GLY A 419 22.26 4.72 -18.52
N ALA A 420 21.50 4.07 -17.63
CA ALA A 420 21.70 4.20 -16.19
C ALA A 420 23.06 3.68 -15.71
N SER A 421 23.64 4.40 -14.75
CA SER A 421 24.90 4.05 -14.09
C SER A 421 24.77 4.30 -12.59
N ALA A 422 24.96 3.26 -11.77
CA ALA A 422 25.01 3.39 -10.31
C ALA A 422 26.48 3.45 -9.80
N ASN A 423 27.44 3.76 -10.67
CA ASN A 423 28.87 3.60 -10.38
C ASN A 423 29.28 4.38 -9.13
N GLY A 424 29.70 3.65 -8.09
CA GLY A 424 30.19 4.21 -6.84
C GLY A 424 29.11 4.78 -5.92
N VAL A 425 27.82 4.55 -6.18
CA VAL A 425 26.72 4.83 -5.26
C VAL A 425 26.22 3.50 -4.70
N LYS A 426 26.20 3.38 -3.38
CA LYS A 426 25.63 2.24 -2.66
C LYS A 426 24.41 2.73 -1.90
N VAL A 427 23.27 2.07 -2.13
CA VAL A 427 22.05 2.28 -1.38
C VAL A 427 21.69 0.98 -0.67
N GLN A 428 21.29 1.08 0.59
CA GLN A 428 20.82 -0.03 1.41
C GLN A 428 19.31 0.10 1.54
N LEU A 429 18.60 -0.34 0.50
CA LEU A 429 17.14 -0.27 0.43
C LEU A 429 16.59 -1.65 0.07
N GLN A 430 15.47 -2.01 0.70
CA GLN A 430 14.73 -3.21 0.35
C GLN A 430 13.80 -2.95 -0.84
N PRO A 431 13.43 -4.00 -1.60
CA PRO A 431 12.36 -3.89 -2.58
C PRO A 431 11.09 -3.33 -1.95
N ILE A 432 10.35 -2.49 -2.68
CA ILE A 432 9.06 -1.94 -2.21
C ILE A 432 8.08 -3.08 -1.89
N MET A 433 8.06 -4.09 -2.76
CA MET A 433 7.31 -5.33 -2.60
C MET A 433 8.17 -6.50 -3.06
N ASP A 434 7.93 -7.65 -2.44
CA ASP A 434 8.51 -8.92 -2.81
C ASP A 434 7.58 -9.67 -3.78
N ALA A 435 8.13 -10.11 -4.92
CA ALA A 435 7.35 -10.76 -5.97
C ALA A 435 6.85 -12.17 -5.56
N GLU A 436 7.60 -12.89 -4.73
CA GLU A 436 7.22 -14.21 -4.22
C GLU A 436 6.08 -14.09 -3.20
N VAL A 437 6.14 -13.04 -2.37
CA VAL A 437 5.03 -12.69 -1.46
C VAL A 437 3.78 -12.31 -2.26
N LEU A 438 3.91 -11.54 -3.34
CA LEU A 438 2.77 -11.21 -4.21
C LEU A 438 2.17 -12.44 -4.90
N ASP A 439 2.97 -13.42 -5.32
CA ASP A 439 2.49 -14.67 -5.95
C ASP A 439 1.63 -15.54 -5.02
N THR A 440 1.79 -15.40 -3.71
CA THR A 440 0.99 -16.12 -2.71
C THR A 440 -0.06 -15.23 -2.03
N SER A 441 -0.08 -13.95 -2.38
CA SER A 441 -0.95 -12.97 -1.74
C SER A 441 -2.41 -13.13 -2.17
N PRO A 442 -3.38 -13.02 -1.25
CA PRO A 442 -4.81 -12.94 -1.57
C PRO A 442 -5.20 -11.64 -2.31
N LEU A 443 -4.26 -10.72 -2.51
CA LEU A 443 -4.44 -9.47 -3.25
C LEU A 443 -4.02 -9.58 -4.71
N ALA A 444 -3.32 -10.64 -5.10
CA ALA A 444 -2.69 -10.74 -6.41
C ALA A 444 -3.66 -10.50 -7.57
N ASP A 445 -4.87 -11.06 -7.52
CA ASP A 445 -5.89 -10.83 -8.55
C ASP A 445 -6.25 -9.34 -8.67
N ALA A 446 -6.58 -8.69 -7.56
CA ALA A 446 -6.97 -7.29 -7.51
C ALA A 446 -5.81 -6.38 -7.97
N LEU A 447 -4.60 -6.66 -7.51
CA LEU A 447 -3.40 -5.91 -7.89
C LEU A 447 -3.08 -6.05 -9.39
N ARG A 448 -3.25 -7.24 -9.95
CA ARG A 448 -3.09 -7.46 -11.39
C ARG A 448 -4.14 -6.70 -12.19
N ILE A 449 -5.42 -6.77 -11.80
CA ILE A 449 -6.50 -6.01 -12.44
C ILE A 449 -6.20 -4.51 -12.42
N ALA A 450 -5.82 -3.99 -11.25
CA ALA A 450 -5.49 -2.58 -11.07
C ALA A 450 -4.36 -2.13 -11.99
N ILE A 451 -3.28 -2.92 -12.08
CA ILE A 451 -2.13 -2.61 -12.93
C ILE A 451 -2.48 -2.63 -14.41
N TYR A 452 -3.24 -3.62 -14.89
CA TYR A 452 -3.71 -3.58 -16.28
C TYR A 452 -4.65 -2.42 -16.53
N THR A 453 -5.59 -2.13 -15.63
CA THR A 453 -6.48 -0.98 -15.72
C THR A 453 -5.68 0.31 -15.90
N LEU A 454 -4.63 0.51 -15.09
CA LEU A 454 -3.76 1.69 -15.20
C LEU A 454 -3.11 1.80 -16.58
N PHE A 455 -2.50 0.73 -17.07
CA PHE A 455 -1.72 0.77 -18.31
C PHE A 455 -2.55 0.63 -19.59
N THR A 456 -3.71 0.00 -19.53
CA THR A 456 -4.59 -0.16 -20.70
C THR A 456 -5.58 0.99 -20.83
N GLN A 457 -5.93 1.68 -19.74
CA GLN A 457 -6.90 2.77 -19.75
C GLN A 457 -6.28 4.15 -19.49
N GLY A 458 -5.02 4.22 -19.04
CA GLY A 458 -4.31 5.48 -18.81
C GLY A 458 -4.80 6.29 -17.61
N ARG A 459 -5.49 5.66 -16.65
CA ARG A 459 -6.05 6.32 -15.47
C ARG A 459 -5.62 5.62 -14.16
N PRO A 460 -5.48 6.35 -13.03
CA PRO A 460 -5.21 5.75 -11.73
C PRO A 460 -6.15 4.60 -11.42
N ALA A 461 -5.60 3.49 -10.92
CA ALA A 461 -6.42 2.36 -10.53
C ALA A 461 -6.98 2.57 -9.13
N LEU A 462 -8.31 2.61 -9.02
CA LEU A 462 -9.02 2.73 -7.75
C LEU A 462 -9.40 1.33 -7.25
N ILE A 463 -9.09 1.06 -5.99
CA ILE A 463 -9.38 -0.20 -5.30
C ILE A 463 -10.31 0.14 -4.13
N LEU A 464 -11.55 -0.34 -4.22
CA LEU A 464 -12.57 -0.14 -3.18
C LEU A 464 -12.66 -1.36 -2.27
N ASP A 465 -12.65 -2.53 -2.88
CA ASP A 465 -12.56 -3.83 -2.26
C ASP A 465 -11.11 -4.14 -1.85
N LYS A 466 -10.90 -4.49 -0.59
CA LYS A 466 -9.57 -4.74 -0.01
C LYS A 466 -8.62 -3.53 0.00
N ALA A 467 -9.17 -2.32 0.09
CA ALA A 467 -8.39 -1.09 0.09
C ALA A 467 -7.31 -1.08 1.19
N ALA A 468 -7.69 -1.40 2.43
CA ALA A 468 -6.77 -1.45 3.57
C ALA A 468 -5.66 -2.49 3.41
N GLU A 469 -5.94 -3.66 2.85
CA GLU A 469 -4.91 -4.66 2.58
C GLU A 469 -3.95 -4.24 1.46
N CYS A 470 -4.45 -3.57 0.42
CA CYS A 470 -3.60 -3.02 -0.65
C CYS A 470 -2.69 -1.91 -0.13
N VAL A 471 -3.19 -1.05 0.77
CA VAL A 471 -2.38 -0.03 1.45
C VAL A 471 -1.36 -0.66 2.40
N GLY A 472 -1.80 -1.64 3.19
CA GLY A 472 -0.96 -2.38 4.13
C GLY A 472 0.19 -3.15 3.47
N SER A 473 0.00 -3.62 2.22
CA SER A 473 1.05 -4.29 1.45
C SER A 473 2.08 -3.34 0.83
N GLY A 474 1.81 -2.03 0.87
CA GLY A 474 2.65 -1.02 0.22
C GLY A 474 2.35 -0.79 -1.26
N ALA A 475 1.44 -1.57 -1.86
CA ALA A 475 1.08 -1.50 -3.28
C ALA A 475 0.18 -0.31 -3.64
N ALA A 476 -0.55 0.22 -2.67
CA ALA A 476 -1.44 1.34 -2.84
C ALA A 476 -1.28 2.34 -1.68
N HIS A 477 -1.96 3.47 -1.78
CA HIS A 477 -2.10 4.43 -0.69
C HIS A 477 -3.53 4.99 -0.63
N PHE A 478 -3.91 5.52 0.52
CA PHE A 478 -5.15 6.29 0.65
C PHE A 478 -4.91 7.73 0.19
N THR A 479 -5.94 8.34 -0.39
CA THR A 479 -5.94 9.75 -0.79
C THR A 479 -6.72 10.59 0.22
N THR A 480 -8.06 10.52 0.18
CA THR A 480 -8.96 11.29 1.04
C THR A 480 -9.79 10.43 1.98
N LEU A 481 -10.01 9.16 1.63
CA LEU A 481 -10.90 8.23 2.31
C LEU A 481 -10.19 6.89 2.56
N VAL A 482 -10.51 6.21 3.65
CA VAL A 482 -9.95 4.88 4.00
C VAL A 482 -10.55 3.76 3.16
N GLU A 483 -11.68 4.01 2.50
CA GLU A 483 -12.39 3.07 1.67
C GLU A 483 -11.84 3.02 0.23
N VAL A 484 -10.96 3.97 -0.14
CA VAL A 484 -10.46 4.12 -1.51
C VAL A 484 -8.94 4.10 -1.51
N ALA A 485 -8.37 3.00 -1.98
CA ALA A 485 -6.95 2.88 -2.22
C ALA A 485 -6.63 3.18 -3.70
N VAL A 486 -5.51 3.84 -3.96
CA VAL A 486 -5.07 4.25 -5.29
C VAL A 486 -3.69 3.69 -5.61
N ILE A 487 -3.52 3.23 -6.85
CA ILE A 487 -2.21 2.85 -7.41
C ILE A 487 -1.87 3.82 -8.56
N ASP A 488 -0.99 4.78 -8.28
CA ASP A 488 -0.53 5.77 -9.25
C ASP A 488 0.90 6.28 -9.00
N GLU A 489 1.70 5.53 -8.24
CA GLU A 489 3.09 5.86 -7.92
C GLU A 489 4.07 5.13 -8.86
N PRO A 490 5.02 5.82 -9.52
CA PRO A 490 5.83 5.22 -10.58
C PRO A 490 6.72 4.07 -10.10
N LEU A 491 7.35 4.19 -8.93
CA LEU A 491 8.23 3.14 -8.39
C LEU A 491 7.44 1.89 -7.99
N VAL A 492 6.25 2.08 -7.43
CA VAL A 492 5.32 0.98 -7.10
C VAL A 492 4.91 0.27 -8.39
N CYS A 493 4.50 1.05 -9.39
CA CYS A 493 4.11 0.55 -10.71
C CYS A 493 5.26 -0.23 -11.39
N LEU A 494 6.50 0.25 -11.33
CA LEU A 494 7.66 -0.48 -11.86
C LEU A 494 7.86 -1.84 -11.16
N ASN A 495 7.74 -1.87 -9.83
CA ASN A 495 7.86 -3.10 -9.07
C ASN A 495 6.74 -4.09 -9.46
N MET A 496 5.50 -3.63 -9.56
CA MET A 496 4.37 -4.48 -9.97
C MET A 496 4.48 -4.95 -11.42
N VAL A 497 4.95 -4.10 -12.35
CA VAL A 497 5.24 -4.48 -13.73
C VAL A 497 6.30 -5.58 -13.80
N LYS A 498 7.36 -5.49 -12.99
CA LYS A 498 8.36 -6.56 -12.87
C LYS A 498 7.72 -7.85 -12.34
N TRP A 499 6.83 -7.76 -11.37
CA TRP A 499 6.11 -8.92 -10.83
C TRP A 499 5.23 -9.57 -11.90
N VAL A 500 4.28 -8.83 -12.51
CA VAL A 500 3.36 -9.39 -13.52
C VAL A 500 4.10 -9.87 -14.78
N SER A 501 5.28 -9.35 -15.10
CA SER A 501 6.05 -9.82 -16.26
C SER A 501 6.90 -11.07 -15.98
N ARG A 502 7.17 -11.41 -14.72
CA ARG A 502 8.07 -12.52 -14.34
C ARG A 502 7.40 -13.65 -13.56
N SER A 503 6.28 -13.35 -12.91
CA SER A 503 5.52 -14.31 -12.12
C SER A 503 5.18 -15.55 -12.93
N GLN A 504 5.40 -16.73 -12.37
CA GLN A 504 4.98 -17.99 -13.00
C GLN A 504 3.48 -18.26 -12.76
N VAL A 505 2.87 -17.53 -11.83
CA VAL A 505 1.50 -17.72 -11.37
C VAL A 505 0.55 -16.72 -12.02
N TYR A 506 0.97 -15.45 -12.07
CA TYR A 506 0.17 -14.29 -12.43
C TYR A 506 0.66 -13.53 -13.65
N SER A 507 1.76 -13.91 -14.30
CA SER A 507 2.02 -13.36 -15.64
C SER A 507 0.97 -13.87 -16.64
N THR A 508 0.76 -13.13 -17.72
CA THR A 508 -0.10 -13.59 -18.83
C THR A 508 0.42 -14.94 -19.33
N SER A 509 1.73 -15.07 -19.54
CA SER A 509 2.35 -16.34 -19.91
C SER A 509 2.16 -17.43 -18.85
N GLY A 510 2.26 -17.10 -17.56
CA GLY A 510 2.09 -18.03 -16.44
C GLY A 510 0.67 -18.58 -16.37
N LEU A 511 -0.33 -17.71 -16.45
CA LEU A 511 -1.75 -18.06 -16.48
C LEU A 511 -2.07 -18.98 -17.68
N LEU A 512 -1.63 -18.60 -18.88
CA LEU A 512 -1.78 -19.41 -20.09
C LEU A 512 -1.07 -20.76 -19.97
N SER A 513 0.14 -20.79 -19.40
CA SER A 513 0.92 -22.03 -19.19
C SER A 513 0.23 -22.99 -18.23
N ARG A 514 -0.34 -22.47 -17.14
CA ARG A 514 -1.05 -23.27 -16.14
C ARG A 514 -2.33 -23.85 -16.72
N ARG A 515 -3.10 -23.06 -17.47
CA ARG A 515 -4.30 -23.52 -18.18
C ARG A 515 -3.98 -24.51 -19.31
N LEU A 516 -2.83 -24.38 -19.98
CA LEU A 516 -2.35 -25.39 -20.94
C LEU A 516 -2.03 -26.72 -20.26
N LYS A 517 -1.40 -26.69 -19.08
CA LYS A 517 -1.06 -27.89 -18.30
C LYS A 517 -2.29 -28.56 -17.69
N ASP A 518 -3.24 -27.75 -17.24
CA ASP A 518 -4.51 -28.19 -16.68
C ASP A 518 -5.67 -27.43 -17.36
N PRO A 519 -6.27 -28.03 -18.42
CA PRO A 519 -7.43 -27.46 -19.10
C PRO A 519 -8.66 -27.28 -18.22
N HIS A 520 -8.70 -27.87 -17.03
CA HIS A 520 -9.80 -27.74 -16.07
C HIS A 520 -9.54 -26.64 -15.03
N LEU A 521 -8.32 -26.10 -14.93
CA LEU A 521 -7.95 -25.05 -14.00
C LEU A 521 -8.75 -23.77 -14.25
N ARG A 522 -9.75 -23.47 -13.43
CA ARG A 522 -10.45 -22.17 -13.50
C ARG A 522 -9.46 -21.06 -13.21
N LEU A 523 -9.25 -20.17 -14.17
CA LEU A 523 -8.41 -18.99 -13.97
C LEU A 523 -9.23 -17.96 -13.19
N PRO A 524 -8.63 -17.29 -12.18
CA PRO A 524 -9.30 -16.19 -11.51
C PRO A 524 -9.54 -15.04 -12.51
N PRO A 525 -10.54 -14.18 -12.27
CA PRO A 525 -10.83 -13.01 -13.10
C PRO A 525 -9.76 -11.92 -12.90
N CYS A 526 -8.53 -12.20 -13.30
CA CYS A 526 -7.32 -11.41 -13.00
C CYS A 526 -6.81 -10.63 -14.23
N ALA A 527 -7.72 -10.03 -15.00
CA ALA A 527 -7.41 -9.28 -16.22
C ALA A 527 -6.55 -10.05 -17.24
N LEU A 528 -6.86 -11.34 -17.45
CA LEU A 528 -6.22 -12.14 -18.50
C LEU A 528 -6.45 -11.57 -19.91
N PRO A 529 -7.67 -11.11 -20.28
CA PRO A 529 -7.91 -10.50 -21.59
C PRO A 529 -7.04 -9.27 -21.84
N ASP A 530 -6.89 -8.38 -20.85
CA ASP A 530 -6.03 -7.20 -20.93
C ASP A 530 -4.55 -7.57 -21.11
N GLY A 531 -4.10 -8.58 -20.36
CA GLY A 531 -2.77 -9.16 -20.52
C GLY A 531 -2.52 -9.72 -21.92
N LEU A 532 -3.51 -10.41 -22.48
CA LEU A 532 -3.44 -10.94 -23.83
C LEU A 532 -3.47 -9.81 -24.88
N ALA A 533 -4.34 -8.81 -24.74
CA ALA A 533 -4.37 -7.64 -25.61
C ALA A 533 -3.00 -6.96 -25.67
N PHE A 534 -2.36 -6.77 -24.51
CA PHE A 534 -1.01 -6.22 -24.42
C PHE A 534 0.03 -7.09 -25.13
N ALA A 535 -0.02 -8.41 -24.92
CA ALA A 535 0.88 -9.37 -25.57
C ALA A 535 0.74 -9.39 -27.09
N LEU A 536 -0.49 -9.27 -27.60
CA LEU A 536 -0.78 -9.19 -29.03
C LEU A 536 -0.28 -7.89 -29.62
N TRP A 537 -0.61 -6.76 -28.97
CA TRP A 537 -0.17 -5.44 -29.40
C TRP A 537 1.36 -5.34 -29.48
N SER A 538 2.06 -5.69 -28.39
CA SER A 538 3.52 -5.53 -28.28
C SER A 538 4.29 -6.35 -29.31
N ARG A 539 3.70 -7.47 -29.76
CA ARG A 539 4.33 -8.38 -30.72
C ARG A 539 4.08 -7.98 -32.17
N TYR A 540 2.90 -7.48 -32.49
CA TYR A 540 2.45 -7.39 -33.88
C TYR A 540 2.15 -5.98 -34.39
N ALA A 541 1.99 -4.97 -33.54
CA ALA A 541 1.60 -3.63 -33.97
C ALA A 541 2.58 -2.99 -34.99
N SER A 542 3.90 -3.17 -34.81
CA SER A 542 4.92 -2.50 -35.63
C SER A 542 5.30 -3.24 -36.94
N ARG A 543 4.95 -4.53 -37.07
CA ARG A 543 5.37 -5.37 -38.21
C ARG A 543 4.20 -5.88 -39.05
N GLY A 544 2.98 -5.62 -38.60
CA GLY A 544 1.77 -6.29 -39.06
C GLY A 544 1.61 -7.69 -38.44
N VAL A 545 0.37 -8.14 -38.33
CA VAL A 545 -0.03 -9.43 -37.76
C VAL A 545 -0.21 -10.43 -38.91
N GLN A 546 0.62 -11.47 -38.98
CA GLN A 546 0.23 -12.66 -39.76
C GLN A 546 -0.62 -13.56 -38.87
N LEU A 547 -1.88 -13.76 -39.25
CA LEU A 547 -2.83 -14.51 -38.43
C LEU A 547 -2.45 -15.98 -38.29
N ASP A 548 -1.72 -16.56 -39.24
CA ASP A 548 -1.24 -17.95 -39.13
C ASP A 548 -0.03 -18.14 -38.21
N GLU A 549 0.67 -17.06 -37.87
CA GLU A 549 1.65 -17.02 -36.77
C GLU A 549 0.97 -16.95 -35.40
N LEU A 550 -0.22 -16.34 -35.33
CA LEU A 550 -0.98 -16.21 -34.08
C LEU A 550 -1.84 -17.45 -33.80
N ALA A 551 -2.47 -17.98 -34.84
CA ALA A 551 -3.47 -19.02 -34.73
C ALA A 551 -3.25 -20.13 -35.77
N ARG A 552 -3.67 -21.34 -35.43
CA ARG A 552 -3.65 -22.53 -36.29
C ARG A 552 -5.05 -22.76 -36.85
N PHE A 553 -5.16 -22.82 -38.17
CA PHE A 553 -6.42 -23.12 -38.85
C PHE A 553 -6.65 -24.63 -38.94
N PRO A 554 -7.85 -25.14 -38.64
CA PRO A 554 -8.21 -26.52 -38.95
C PRO A 554 -8.27 -26.70 -40.47
N GLY A 555 -7.42 -27.56 -41.02
CA GLY A 555 -7.34 -27.81 -42.46
C GLY A 555 -6.32 -26.91 -43.16
N VAL A 556 -6.67 -26.43 -44.36
CA VAL A 556 -5.78 -25.58 -45.18
C VAL A 556 -5.82 -24.15 -44.68
N THR A 557 -4.66 -23.62 -44.27
CA THR A 557 -4.51 -22.21 -43.86
C THR A 557 -4.97 -21.29 -44.99
N PRO A 558 -5.93 -20.38 -44.76
CA PRO A 558 -6.36 -19.43 -45.78
C PRO A 558 -5.21 -18.55 -46.27
N PRO A 559 -5.11 -18.23 -47.57
CA PRO A 559 -4.02 -17.40 -48.09
C PRO A 559 -3.91 -16.03 -47.42
N TRP A 560 -5.06 -15.41 -47.09
CA TRP A 560 -5.11 -14.13 -46.39
C TRP A 560 -4.56 -14.18 -44.96
N ALA A 561 -4.54 -15.36 -44.32
CA ALA A 561 -4.00 -15.48 -42.96
C ALA A 561 -2.47 -15.34 -42.93
N LYS A 562 -1.81 -15.55 -44.08
CA LYS A 562 -0.37 -15.37 -44.28
C LYS A 562 0.01 -13.95 -44.69
N MET A 563 -0.99 -13.11 -44.97
CA MET A 563 -0.76 -11.71 -45.34
C MET A 563 -0.57 -10.87 -44.06
N PRO A 564 0.33 -9.88 -44.08
CA PRO A 564 0.44 -8.93 -42.98
C PRO A 564 -0.89 -8.20 -42.77
N ALA A 565 -1.40 -8.21 -41.54
CA ALA A 565 -2.58 -7.47 -41.13
C ALA A 565 -2.23 -6.27 -40.28
N GLN A 566 -3.08 -5.24 -40.26
CA GLN A 566 -2.94 -4.11 -39.34
C GLN A 566 -4.14 -4.04 -38.41
N TYR A 567 -3.91 -3.62 -37.16
CA TYR A 567 -5.01 -3.28 -36.25
C TYR A 567 -5.69 -2.02 -36.76
N ILE A 568 -7.02 -1.99 -36.70
CA ILE A 568 -7.80 -0.82 -37.10
C ILE A 568 -8.79 -0.42 -36.01
N ILE A 569 -9.11 0.86 -35.94
CA ILE A 569 -10.25 1.40 -35.17
C ILE A 569 -11.34 1.87 -36.13
N THR A 570 -12.58 1.73 -35.67
CA THR A 570 -13.79 2.10 -36.40
C THR A 570 -14.34 3.41 -35.87
N SER A 571 -14.66 4.35 -36.75
CA SER A 571 -15.51 5.50 -36.44
C SER A 571 -16.65 5.58 -37.45
N ALA A 572 -17.88 5.77 -36.97
CA ALA A 572 -19.08 5.82 -37.77
C ALA A 572 -19.74 7.20 -37.59
N ASN A 573 -19.79 7.99 -38.66
CA ASN A 573 -20.48 9.27 -38.71
C ASN A 573 -21.47 9.27 -39.88
N GLU A 574 -22.72 9.65 -39.63
CA GLU A 574 -23.75 9.94 -40.65
C GLU A 574 -23.87 8.86 -41.76
N GLY A 575 -23.79 7.59 -41.39
CA GLY A 575 -23.94 6.47 -42.32
C GLY A 575 -22.66 6.04 -43.06
N THR A 576 -21.53 6.73 -42.84
CA THR A 576 -20.21 6.31 -43.35
C THR A 576 -19.35 5.76 -42.22
N ARG A 577 -18.82 4.54 -42.39
CA ARG A 577 -17.84 3.95 -41.47
C ARG A 577 -16.44 4.19 -42.00
N LYS A 578 -15.66 4.94 -41.24
CA LYS A 578 -14.22 5.13 -41.45
C LYS A 578 -13.47 4.10 -40.61
N ASN A 579 -12.49 3.45 -41.22
CA ASN A 579 -11.59 2.53 -40.54
C ASN A 579 -10.17 3.08 -40.67
N GLU A 580 -9.47 3.20 -39.56
CA GLU A 580 -8.12 3.79 -39.53
C GLU A 580 -7.11 2.78 -38.98
N PRO A 581 -6.02 2.49 -39.71
CA PRO A 581 -4.93 1.67 -39.21
C PRO A 581 -4.22 2.33 -38.03
N ILE A 582 -3.96 1.55 -37.00
CA ILE A 582 -3.25 2.02 -35.81
C ILE A 582 -1.80 1.55 -35.88
N THR A 583 -0.90 2.51 -35.97
CA THR A 583 0.56 2.28 -35.94
C THR A 583 1.19 2.70 -34.60
N SER A 584 0.49 3.53 -33.82
CA SER A 584 0.90 3.98 -32.49
C SER A 584 -0.31 4.15 -31.57
N LEU A 585 -0.14 3.90 -30.27
CA LEU A 585 -1.17 4.17 -29.26
C LEU A 585 -1.14 5.65 -28.86
N ALA A 586 -2.16 6.40 -29.27
CA ALA A 586 -2.44 7.74 -28.75
C ALA A 586 -3.43 7.73 -27.56
N GLY A 587 -4.15 6.62 -27.37
CA GLY A 587 -5.20 6.47 -26.36
C GLY A 587 -5.13 5.12 -25.64
N PRO A 588 -6.23 4.71 -24.97
CA PRO A 588 -6.28 3.44 -24.25
C PRO A 588 -6.05 2.24 -25.18
N LEU A 589 -5.38 1.22 -24.68
CA LEU A 589 -5.18 -0.04 -25.41
C LEU A 589 -6.45 -0.89 -25.41
N VAL A 590 -7.17 -0.88 -24.29
CA VAL A 590 -8.34 -1.74 -24.07
C VAL A 590 -9.52 -0.89 -23.63
N TYR A 591 -10.65 -1.08 -24.31
CA TYR A 591 -11.95 -0.61 -23.85
C TYR A 591 -12.64 -1.77 -23.11
N GLN A 592 -13.10 -1.54 -21.88
CA GLN A 592 -13.84 -2.54 -21.10
C GLN A 592 -15.33 -2.19 -21.09
N ALA A 593 -16.13 -3.03 -21.75
CA ALA A 593 -17.58 -2.92 -21.75
C ALA A 593 -18.18 -3.53 -20.47
N LYS A 594 -19.12 -2.82 -19.85
CA LYS A 594 -19.91 -3.31 -18.72
C LYS A 594 -21.25 -3.86 -19.19
N GLU A 595 -21.79 -3.26 -20.24
CA GLU A 595 -23.10 -3.58 -20.80
C GLU A 595 -23.03 -3.82 -22.32
N PRO A 596 -24.02 -4.50 -22.92
CA PRO A 596 -24.05 -4.72 -24.37
C PRO A 596 -23.97 -3.42 -25.19
N GLU A 597 -24.56 -2.34 -24.70
CA GLU A 597 -24.56 -1.02 -25.32
C GLU A 597 -23.13 -0.45 -25.46
N ASP A 598 -22.25 -0.74 -24.50
CA ASP A 598 -20.84 -0.36 -24.55
C ASP A 598 -20.12 -1.09 -25.70
N VAL A 599 -20.44 -2.37 -25.93
CA VAL A 599 -19.90 -3.17 -27.04
C VAL A 599 -20.32 -2.56 -28.38
N MET A 600 -21.59 -2.17 -28.51
CA MET A 600 -22.09 -1.53 -29.74
C MET A 600 -21.43 -0.18 -29.97
N THR A 601 -21.28 0.61 -28.90
CA THR A 601 -20.61 1.91 -28.92
C THR A 601 -19.18 1.76 -29.41
N TRP A 602 -18.44 0.77 -28.93
CA TRP A 602 -17.09 0.49 -29.40
C TRP A 602 -17.04 0.17 -30.91
N PHE A 603 -17.95 -0.65 -31.43
CA PHE A 603 -18.01 -0.92 -32.88
C PHE A 603 -18.36 0.32 -33.73
N GLN A 604 -19.06 1.29 -33.16
CA GLN A 604 -19.42 2.53 -33.83
C GLN A 604 -18.30 3.57 -33.73
N ASN A 605 -17.67 3.71 -32.57
CA ASN A 605 -16.64 4.70 -32.30
C ASN A 605 -15.58 4.14 -31.34
N ALA A 606 -14.65 3.37 -31.88
CA ALA A 606 -13.60 2.71 -31.11
C ALA A 606 -12.48 3.71 -30.77
N GLU A 607 -12.30 3.97 -29.48
CA GLU A 607 -11.15 4.74 -28.95
C GLU A 607 -9.94 3.84 -28.61
N ALA A 608 -10.14 2.52 -28.62
CA ALA A 608 -9.15 1.52 -28.28
C ALA A 608 -9.12 0.38 -29.32
N PRO A 609 -7.95 -0.17 -29.67
CA PRO A 609 -7.83 -1.28 -30.63
C PRO A 609 -8.45 -2.60 -30.14
N PHE A 610 -8.55 -2.79 -28.83
CA PHE A 610 -9.11 -4.00 -28.23
C PHE A 610 -10.34 -3.67 -27.38
N LEU A 611 -11.30 -4.58 -27.40
CA LEU A 611 -12.48 -4.56 -26.57
C LEU A 611 -12.52 -5.82 -25.71
N VAL A 612 -12.63 -5.64 -24.40
CA VAL A 612 -13.07 -6.68 -23.47
C VAL A 612 -14.57 -6.50 -23.30
N PRO A 613 -15.40 -7.39 -23.87
CA PRO A 613 -16.85 -7.23 -23.87
C PRO A 613 -17.45 -7.55 -22.49
N ASP A 614 -18.74 -7.24 -22.33
CA ASP A 614 -19.50 -7.67 -21.16
C ASP A 614 -19.61 -9.22 -21.10
N THR A 615 -19.91 -9.74 -19.90
CA THR A 615 -19.97 -11.20 -19.67
C THR A 615 -21.07 -11.92 -20.47
N GLY A 616 -22.05 -11.19 -20.99
CA GLY A 616 -23.17 -11.72 -21.77
C GLY A 616 -22.85 -12.04 -23.23
N LEU A 617 -21.78 -11.49 -23.80
CA LEU A 617 -21.44 -11.71 -25.22
C LEU A 617 -21.01 -13.15 -25.49
N GLY A 618 -20.12 -13.68 -24.65
CA GLY A 618 -19.55 -15.04 -24.74
C GLY A 618 -18.16 -15.15 -25.40
N ALA A 619 -17.56 -14.02 -25.81
CA ALA A 619 -16.13 -13.92 -26.14
C ALA A 619 -15.44 -13.06 -25.08
N GLU A 620 -14.13 -13.19 -24.89
CA GLU A 620 -13.39 -12.48 -23.84
C GLU A 620 -12.52 -11.33 -24.39
N LEU A 621 -12.23 -11.32 -25.69
CA LEU A 621 -11.49 -10.25 -26.34
C LEU A 621 -11.92 -10.09 -27.79
N ILE A 622 -12.07 -8.85 -28.25
CA ILE A 622 -12.45 -8.49 -29.61
C ILE A 622 -11.46 -7.47 -30.15
N PHE A 623 -11.11 -7.58 -31.42
CA PHE A 623 -10.36 -6.57 -32.16
C PHE A 623 -10.62 -6.71 -33.66
N ILE A 624 -10.23 -5.69 -34.43
CA ILE A 624 -10.44 -5.67 -35.87
C ILE A 624 -9.09 -5.62 -36.59
N LEU A 625 -8.95 -6.44 -37.61
CA LEU A 625 -7.77 -6.49 -38.47
C LEU A 625 -8.13 -6.16 -39.91
N GLU A 626 -7.28 -5.36 -40.57
CA GLU A 626 -7.31 -5.18 -42.02
C GLU A 626 -6.26 -6.08 -42.67
N THR A 627 -6.65 -6.93 -43.62
CA THR A 627 -5.71 -7.57 -44.56
C THR A 627 -6.13 -7.30 -45.99
N SER A 628 -5.24 -6.70 -46.77
CA SER A 628 -5.43 -6.42 -48.19
C SER A 628 -6.74 -5.69 -48.50
N GLY A 629 -7.07 -4.65 -47.71
CA GLY A 629 -8.30 -3.86 -47.84
C GLY A 629 -9.56 -4.53 -47.31
N VAL A 630 -9.46 -5.71 -46.69
CA VAL A 630 -10.61 -6.42 -46.10
C VAL A 630 -10.52 -6.41 -44.58
N HIS A 631 -11.52 -5.81 -43.95
CA HIS A 631 -11.67 -5.78 -42.50
C HIS A 631 -12.24 -7.10 -41.97
N ARG A 632 -11.67 -7.58 -40.87
CA ARG A 632 -12.09 -8.80 -40.18
C ARG A 632 -12.22 -8.54 -38.69
N VAL A 633 -13.39 -8.83 -38.15
CA VAL A 633 -13.68 -8.82 -36.72
C VAL A 633 -13.21 -10.14 -36.12
N ILE A 634 -12.32 -10.05 -35.15
CA ILE A 634 -11.73 -11.20 -34.48
C ILE A 634 -12.37 -11.32 -33.10
N PHE A 635 -12.95 -12.49 -32.82
CA PHE A 635 -13.48 -12.84 -31.51
C PHE A 635 -12.57 -13.90 -30.89
N VAL A 636 -12.03 -13.62 -29.71
CA VAL A 636 -11.16 -14.54 -28.99
C VAL A 636 -11.93 -15.17 -27.83
N HIS A 637 -11.87 -16.49 -27.77
CA HIS A 637 -12.48 -17.31 -26.74
C HIS A 637 -11.42 -17.94 -25.84
N LEU A 638 -11.33 -17.52 -24.58
CA LEU A 638 -10.39 -18.01 -23.58
C LEU A 638 -10.97 -19.11 -22.69
N ASP A 639 -12.28 -19.11 -22.44
CA ASP A 639 -12.97 -20.20 -21.75
C ASP A 639 -14.15 -20.78 -22.56
N PRO A 640 -13.86 -21.51 -23.65
CA PRO A 640 -14.89 -22.04 -24.54
C PRO A 640 -15.82 -23.09 -23.92
N PHE A 641 -15.51 -23.60 -22.73
CA PHE A 641 -16.24 -24.69 -22.08
C PHE A 641 -17.00 -24.24 -20.83
N SER A 642 -17.41 -22.97 -20.73
CA SER A 642 -18.02 -22.35 -19.53
C SER A 642 -19.24 -23.07 -18.91
N THR A 643 -19.70 -24.19 -19.46
CA THR A 643 -20.69 -25.08 -18.83
C THR A 643 -20.04 -26.06 -17.84
N ASP A 644 -20.66 -26.27 -16.67
CA ASP A 644 -20.25 -27.20 -15.58
C ASP A 644 -20.20 -28.71 -15.96
N ARG A 645 -20.01 -29.06 -17.23
CA ARG A 645 -19.90 -30.45 -17.71
C ARG A 645 -18.46 -30.76 -18.14
N PRO A 646 -17.54 -31.02 -17.18
CA PRO A 646 -16.11 -31.23 -17.46
C PRO A 646 -15.78 -32.52 -18.24
N HIS A 647 -16.76 -33.38 -18.52
CA HIS A 647 -16.49 -34.78 -18.88
C HIS A 647 -16.64 -35.16 -20.35
N ARG A 648 -16.94 -34.25 -21.29
CA ARG A 648 -17.09 -34.67 -22.70
C ARG A 648 -16.38 -33.72 -23.67
N THR A 649 -15.16 -34.15 -24.00
CA THR A 649 -14.34 -33.79 -25.16
C THR A 649 -13.82 -32.35 -25.22
N SER A 650 -12.49 -32.21 -25.41
CA SER A 650 -11.78 -30.97 -25.75
C SER A 650 -12.12 -30.43 -27.14
N THR A 651 -13.21 -30.93 -27.75
CA THR A 651 -13.63 -30.58 -29.09
C THR A 651 -14.80 -29.61 -29.05
N ILE A 652 -14.63 -28.43 -29.64
CA ILE A 652 -15.71 -27.43 -29.77
C ILE A 652 -16.26 -27.37 -31.21
N VAL A 653 -17.55 -27.05 -31.32
CA VAL A 653 -18.15 -26.56 -32.56
C VAL A 653 -18.15 -25.04 -32.49
N PRO A 654 -17.50 -24.32 -33.43
CA PRO A 654 -17.46 -22.87 -33.41
C PRO A 654 -18.85 -22.25 -33.29
N THR A 655 -18.99 -21.28 -32.40
CA THR A 655 -20.24 -20.54 -32.27
C THR A 655 -20.35 -19.54 -33.42
N ASN A 656 -21.44 -19.59 -34.16
CA ASN A 656 -21.73 -18.59 -35.18
C ASN A 656 -21.81 -17.20 -34.49
N PRO A 657 -21.03 -16.18 -34.93
CA PRO A 657 -21.03 -14.84 -34.33
C PRO A 657 -22.42 -14.20 -34.23
N TYR A 658 -23.32 -14.46 -35.18
CA TYR A 658 -24.71 -14.00 -35.16
C TYR A 658 -25.57 -14.65 -34.05
N LYS A 659 -25.01 -15.61 -33.31
CA LYS A 659 -25.63 -16.27 -32.15
C LYS A 659 -24.98 -15.88 -30.82
N LEU A 660 -24.03 -14.93 -30.81
CA LEU A 660 -23.54 -14.30 -29.58
C LEU A 660 -24.69 -13.55 -28.88
N TYR A 661 -24.51 -13.17 -27.61
CA TYR A 661 -25.61 -12.70 -26.75
C TYR A 661 -26.78 -13.69 -26.70
N LYS A 662 -26.52 -14.96 -26.36
CA LYS A 662 -27.54 -16.03 -26.35
C LYS A 662 -28.78 -15.70 -25.50
N SER A 663 -28.62 -14.88 -24.48
CA SER A 663 -29.69 -14.47 -23.57
C SER A 663 -30.29 -13.09 -23.87
N ASN A 664 -29.72 -12.31 -24.80
CA ASN A 664 -30.19 -10.96 -25.14
C ASN A 664 -30.45 -10.85 -26.65
N ALA A 665 -31.72 -11.01 -27.05
CA ALA A 665 -32.12 -11.01 -28.45
C ALA A 665 -31.94 -9.64 -29.13
N ALA A 666 -32.14 -8.54 -28.39
CA ALA A 666 -31.98 -7.19 -28.92
C ALA A 666 -30.50 -6.89 -29.23
N ALA A 667 -29.61 -7.13 -28.26
CA ALA A 667 -28.16 -6.99 -28.45
C ALA A 667 -27.65 -7.92 -29.56
N ARG A 668 -28.15 -9.16 -29.64
CA ARG A 668 -27.82 -10.08 -30.74
C ARG A 668 -28.21 -9.52 -32.10
N LYS A 669 -29.42 -8.98 -32.23
CA LYS A 669 -29.91 -8.41 -33.49
C LYS A 669 -29.03 -7.24 -33.91
N GLN A 670 -28.75 -6.32 -32.98
CA GLN A 670 -27.91 -5.15 -33.23
C GLN A 670 -26.47 -5.53 -33.59
N LEU A 671 -25.88 -6.51 -32.88
CA LEU A 671 -24.56 -7.05 -33.24
C LEU A 671 -24.57 -7.63 -34.66
N GLY A 672 -25.63 -8.35 -35.04
CA GLY A 672 -25.81 -8.87 -36.39
C GLY A 672 -25.78 -7.77 -37.45
N GLU A 673 -26.57 -6.71 -37.24
CA GLU A 673 -26.60 -5.54 -38.14
C GLU A 673 -25.23 -4.85 -38.26
N ILE A 674 -24.48 -4.75 -37.14
CA ILE A 674 -23.11 -4.22 -37.14
C ILE A 674 -22.16 -5.13 -37.92
N LEU A 675 -22.24 -6.45 -37.74
CA LEU A 675 -21.38 -7.40 -38.45
C LEU A 675 -21.68 -7.41 -39.96
N ASP A 676 -22.95 -7.30 -40.35
CA ASP A 676 -23.38 -7.19 -41.74
C ASP A 676 -22.77 -5.95 -42.42
N SER A 677 -22.65 -4.84 -41.70
CA SER A 677 -22.05 -3.61 -42.24
C SER A 677 -20.55 -3.70 -42.55
N PHE A 678 -19.82 -4.68 -42.01
CA PHE A 678 -18.44 -4.97 -42.43
C PHE A 678 -18.37 -5.74 -43.77
N SER A 679 -19.50 -6.21 -44.28
CA SER A 679 -19.59 -7.08 -45.47
C SER A 679 -19.88 -6.35 -46.78
N LEU A 680 -20.06 -5.02 -46.75
CA LEU A 680 -20.43 -4.21 -47.91
C LEU A 680 -19.19 -3.85 -48.75
N THR A 681 -18.58 -4.83 -49.42
CA THR A 681 -17.78 -4.57 -50.61
C THR A 681 -18.63 -4.79 -51.85
N GLU A 682 -18.75 -3.75 -52.68
CA GLU A 682 -19.44 -3.74 -53.98
C GLU A 682 -18.79 -4.73 -54.95
N SER A 683 -19.18 -6.01 -54.92
CA SER A 683 -18.86 -6.94 -56.01
C SER A 683 -20.05 -7.00 -56.96
N SER A 684 -20.02 -6.14 -57.98
CA SER A 684 -20.83 -6.28 -59.19
C SER A 684 -20.45 -7.58 -59.90
N GLY A 685 -21.40 -8.51 -60.07
CA GLY A 685 -21.22 -9.65 -60.97
C GLY A 685 -21.29 -11.01 -60.28
N ASP A 686 -22.51 -11.53 -60.28
CA ASP A 686 -22.93 -12.93 -60.26
C ASP A 686 -21.83 -13.99 -60.51
N GLU A 687 -21.17 -14.46 -59.45
CA GLU A 687 -20.71 -15.85 -59.33
C GLU A 687 -20.51 -16.23 -57.85
N ARG A 688 -21.46 -17.01 -57.33
CA ARG A 688 -21.43 -17.74 -56.04
C ARG A 688 -20.80 -16.99 -54.86
N ARG A 689 -21.70 -16.38 -54.07
CA ARG A 689 -21.58 -16.03 -52.64
C ARG A 689 -20.74 -17.02 -51.81
N LYS A 690 -19.42 -17.02 -51.97
CA LYS A 690 -18.50 -17.32 -50.89
C LYS A 690 -18.44 -16.03 -50.11
N VAL A 691 -19.39 -15.88 -49.18
CA VAL A 691 -19.37 -14.83 -48.16
C VAL A 691 -17.94 -14.81 -47.64
N ALA A 692 -17.19 -13.76 -47.99
CA ALA A 692 -15.89 -13.56 -47.38
C ALA A 692 -16.23 -13.39 -45.90
N LEU A 693 -15.92 -14.40 -45.09
CA LEU A 693 -16.35 -14.38 -43.70
C LEU A 693 -15.53 -13.30 -43.01
N HIS A 694 -16.14 -12.14 -42.80
CA HIS A 694 -15.58 -10.96 -42.15
C HIS A 694 -15.40 -11.15 -40.64
N THR A 695 -15.77 -12.32 -40.12
CA THR A 695 -15.63 -12.68 -38.71
C THR A 695 -14.73 -13.91 -38.58
N LEU A 696 -13.76 -13.88 -37.69
CA LEU A 696 -12.93 -15.04 -37.34
C LEU A 696 -13.08 -15.34 -35.84
N GLN A 697 -13.42 -16.59 -35.53
CA GLN A 697 -13.45 -17.08 -34.16
C GLN A 697 -12.09 -17.71 -33.80
N ILE A 698 -11.39 -17.20 -32.80
CA ILE A 698 -10.13 -17.76 -32.30
C ILE A 698 -10.37 -18.39 -30.94
N TYR A 699 -10.13 -19.69 -30.82
CA TYR A 699 -10.31 -20.42 -29.56
C TYR A 699 -8.97 -20.77 -28.92
N ALA A 700 -8.83 -20.54 -27.62
CA ALA A 700 -7.71 -21.01 -26.83
C ALA A 700 -8.06 -22.34 -26.13
N PHE A 701 -7.03 -23.17 -25.87
CA PHE A 701 -7.14 -24.41 -25.07
C PHE A 701 -8.10 -25.49 -25.61
N VAL A 702 -8.42 -25.48 -26.90
CA VAL A 702 -9.31 -26.47 -27.53
C VAL A 702 -8.64 -27.19 -28.69
N GLN A 703 -9.23 -28.33 -29.06
CA GLN A 703 -9.07 -28.93 -30.37
C GLN A 703 -10.40 -28.80 -31.13
N PHE A 704 -10.38 -28.88 -32.45
CA PHE A 704 -11.62 -28.96 -33.22
C PHE A 704 -12.01 -30.41 -33.45
N SER A 705 -13.31 -30.72 -33.38
CA SER A 705 -13.82 -32.04 -33.77
C SER A 705 -13.52 -32.30 -35.25
N ARG A 706 -13.30 -33.57 -35.64
CA ARG A 706 -13.20 -33.96 -37.06
C ARG A 706 -14.45 -33.60 -37.87
N SER A 707 -15.62 -33.50 -37.21
CA SER A 707 -16.88 -33.04 -37.83
C SER A 707 -16.95 -31.51 -38.04
N ALA A 708 -16.03 -30.74 -37.46
CA ALA A 708 -16.01 -29.28 -37.58
C ALA A 708 -15.46 -28.78 -38.93
N SER A 709 -14.90 -29.67 -39.76
CA SER A 709 -14.47 -29.35 -41.14
C SER A 709 -15.63 -28.92 -42.05
N ALA A 710 -16.88 -29.12 -41.62
CA ALA A 710 -18.09 -28.67 -42.29
C ALA A 710 -18.73 -27.41 -41.66
N SER A 711 -18.07 -26.74 -40.71
CA SER A 711 -18.60 -25.50 -40.13
C SER A 711 -18.43 -24.33 -41.10
N ASP A 712 -19.52 -23.59 -41.34
CA ASP A 712 -19.53 -22.42 -42.24
C ASP A 712 -18.80 -21.19 -41.67
N SER A 713 -18.39 -21.19 -40.40
CA SER A 713 -17.70 -20.05 -39.77
C SER A 713 -16.18 -20.30 -39.72
N PRO A 714 -15.32 -19.33 -40.10
CA PRO A 714 -13.88 -19.50 -39.98
C PRO A 714 -13.55 -19.55 -38.50
N ALA A 715 -12.85 -20.61 -38.12
CA ALA A 715 -12.36 -20.77 -36.77
C ALA A 715 -10.87 -21.10 -36.81
N ALA A 716 -10.14 -20.65 -35.79
CA ALA A 716 -8.74 -20.95 -35.60
C ALA A 716 -8.46 -21.26 -34.13
N ILE A 717 -7.36 -21.95 -33.86
CA ILE A 717 -6.87 -22.27 -32.52
C ILE A 717 -5.73 -21.33 -32.19
N LEU A 718 -5.82 -20.56 -31.12
CA LEU A 718 -4.72 -19.71 -30.67
C LEU A 718 -3.47 -20.57 -30.40
N ARG A 719 -2.30 -20.19 -30.93
CA ARG A 719 -1.03 -20.89 -30.67
C ARG A 719 -0.49 -20.52 -29.28
N VAL A 720 -1.21 -20.91 -28.23
CA VAL A 720 -0.88 -20.57 -26.84
C VAL A 720 0.52 -21.06 -26.46
N GLU A 721 0.95 -22.21 -26.97
CA GLU A 721 2.29 -22.75 -26.72
C GLU A 721 3.39 -21.85 -27.32
N GLU A 722 3.13 -21.17 -28.44
CA GLU A 722 4.09 -20.25 -29.04
C GLU A 722 4.11 -18.89 -28.35
N LEU A 723 2.97 -18.48 -27.80
CA LEU A 723 2.89 -17.35 -26.88
C LEU A 723 3.75 -17.67 -25.64
N VAL A 724 3.58 -18.84 -25.02
CA VAL A 724 4.32 -19.24 -23.81
C VAL A 724 5.81 -19.54 -24.05
N ARG A 725 6.17 -20.31 -25.08
CA ARG A 725 7.55 -20.84 -25.26
C ARG A 725 8.57 -19.78 -25.64
N ARG A 726 8.16 -18.76 -26.39
CA ARG A 726 9.10 -17.69 -26.75
C ARG A 726 9.28 -16.86 -25.49
N LYS A 727 10.53 -16.68 -25.02
CA LYS A 727 10.92 -15.74 -23.93
C LYS A 727 10.60 -14.26 -24.24
N GLY A 728 9.62 -13.99 -25.10
CA GLY A 728 9.40 -12.75 -25.81
C GLY A 728 7.94 -12.32 -25.92
N ILE A 729 7.01 -12.85 -25.12
CA ILE A 729 5.87 -11.99 -24.75
C ILE A 729 6.47 -10.88 -23.92
N LYS A 730 6.72 -9.74 -24.56
CA LYS A 730 6.92 -8.50 -23.83
C LYS A 730 5.53 -8.12 -23.32
N GLU A 731 5.22 -8.56 -22.11
CA GLU A 731 4.07 -8.04 -21.35
C GLU A 731 4.34 -6.56 -21.01
N LEU A 732 3.64 -6.04 -20.01
CA LEU A 732 3.97 -4.76 -19.42
C LEU A 732 5.47 -4.68 -19.17
N GLY A 733 6.07 -3.64 -19.73
CA GLY A 733 7.47 -3.34 -19.57
C GLY A 733 7.62 -2.04 -18.81
N PRO A 734 8.84 -1.72 -18.33
CA PRO A 734 9.11 -0.42 -17.74
C PRO A 734 8.73 0.75 -18.66
N GLN A 735 8.73 0.55 -19.98
CA GLN A 735 8.28 1.55 -20.96
C GLN A 735 6.79 1.90 -20.82
N SER A 736 5.94 0.96 -20.37
CA SER A 736 4.52 1.23 -20.08
C SER A 736 4.39 2.22 -18.93
N VAL A 737 5.25 2.09 -17.90
CA VAL A 737 5.33 3.07 -16.80
C VAL A 737 5.86 4.40 -17.33
N VAL A 738 6.93 4.38 -18.14
CA VAL A 738 7.45 5.63 -18.73
C VAL A 738 6.36 6.36 -19.50
N GLN A 739 5.58 5.66 -20.34
CA GLN A 739 4.52 6.26 -21.16
C GLN A 739 3.36 6.81 -20.32
N THR A 740 2.91 6.07 -19.30
CA THR A 740 1.77 6.47 -18.46
C THR A 740 2.10 7.66 -17.55
N PHE A 741 3.39 7.87 -17.28
CA PHE A 741 3.92 8.90 -16.40
C PHE A 741 4.75 9.96 -17.14
N SER A 742 4.70 9.98 -18.48
CA SER A 742 5.20 11.10 -19.31
C SER A 742 4.06 12.07 -19.52
#